data_AF-B8C670-F1
#
_entry.id   AF-B8C670-F1
#
_cell.length_a   1.000
_cell.length_b   1.000
_cell.length_c   1.000
_cell.angle_alpha   90.00
_cell.angle_beta   90.00
_cell.angle_gamma   90.00
#
_symmetry.space_group_name_H-M   'P 1'
#
loop_
_entity.id
_entity.type
_entity.pdbx_description
1 polymer ?
#
loop_
_entity_poly.entity_id
_entity_poly.type
_entity_poly.pdbx_seq_one_letter_code
_entity_poly.pdbx_strand_id
1 'polypeptide(L)'
;MSSQNQARVKNRAPAPIQISAEQILREAAERQETHILDPIVKIHDAEEYQSHLRDRRKGFEDNIRYRREHIGNWVKYARFEEDNREFERARSVFERALEVDVRNPELWLRYAELEMRNEFVNRARNVLDRAVQLLPRVDFLWYKYVYMEEMVGDVPKCRTVFERWMEWMPDDNAWMSYARFEGRCGHWEQGKDIMKRYANAYPSTRSFLRFAKWAEHEAKDIDLARTVYESALVELEPEESRQARVFARFAAFEERQGEYERARVIYKHATKLLHLGQDKKPTGDKEEEVPEWEQEKRNDLYKAYIAFEKKRGDKAGIEDIVITGQRAEYEKRVTADPTDFDAWFEYAKMEEENEESLQAGSNSSTDNYNKVREVYERAIGNVPPSMEDKQHWRRYIYLWIYYALYEELQRRDLYRASKIYDSCIDLIPHAKFSFSKIWINAAKLHIRRKDLVSARKLLGKAIGLCGKERIFEEYIALELALGEVDRCRSLYTNYLKAMPHNCRAWSKYAELEKSVGESERCRAIYELAVAQPALDMPEMLWKNYIDFEIEESEGDKARALYERLLEKTGHVKVWISFAQFEGTEVGKGVDAARSTFDRAHERLKEAGLKEERVLLLDAWRVFEKTKGDAQSLAKVDSMLPRRVKRKRMRTDEDGAELGWEEYFDYHFPNDEDANAGNLKILEMAAKWKQAQQAESSSSEEEDSDDE
;
A
#
# COMPACT_ATOMS: atom_id res chain seq x y z
N MET A 1 -37.27 59.05 -39.82
CA MET A 1 -38.48 58.34 -39.34
C MET A 1 -38.09 57.60 -38.07
N SER A 2 -38.07 58.25 -36.90
CA SER A 2 -39.25 58.42 -36.02
C SER A 2 -40.05 57.13 -35.82
N SER A 3 -39.45 56.14 -35.16
CA SER A 3 -40.23 55.33 -34.22
C SER A 3 -39.68 55.63 -32.83
N GLN A 4 -40.54 56.26 -32.05
CA GLN A 4 -40.29 56.65 -30.67
C GLN A 4 -39.76 55.45 -29.88
N ASN A 5 -38.89 55.76 -28.91
CA ASN A 5 -38.64 54.94 -27.73
C ASN A 5 -39.97 54.62 -27.02
N GLN A 6 -40.76 53.69 -27.55
CA GLN A 6 -41.54 52.82 -26.69
C GLN A 6 -40.50 52.15 -25.81
N ALA A 7 -40.60 52.34 -24.50
CA ALA A 7 -39.85 51.56 -23.54
C ALA A 7 -40.27 50.09 -23.73
N ARG A 8 -39.68 49.42 -24.73
CA ARG A 8 -39.78 47.98 -24.91
C ARG A 8 -39.37 47.40 -23.58
N VAL A 9 -40.33 46.79 -22.89
CA VAL A 9 -40.07 46.07 -21.65
C VAL A 9 -38.91 45.11 -21.96
N LYS A 10 -37.71 45.47 -21.51
CA LYS A 10 -36.52 44.66 -21.76
C LYS A 10 -36.73 43.40 -20.95
N ASN A 11 -36.90 42.28 -21.63
CA ASN A 11 -36.95 41.00 -20.95
C ASN A 11 -35.59 40.79 -20.27
N ARG A 12 -35.56 40.88 -18.93
CA ARG A 12 -34.37 40.64 -18.11
C ARG A 12 -34.20 39.16 -17.78
N ALA A 13 -34.99 38.28 -18.39
CA ALA A 13 -34.72 36.85 -18.34
C ALA A 13 -33.30 36.58 -18.84
N PRO A 14 -32.58 35.63 -18.23
CA PRO A 14 -31.26 35.24 -18.70
C PRO A 14 -31.34 34.83 -20.17
N ALA A 15 -30.49 35.43 -21.01
CA ALA A 15 -30.41 35.04 -22.41
C ALA A 15 -30.00 33.56 -22.51
N PRO A 16 -30.65 32.76 -23.39
CA PRO A 16 -30.37 31.34 -23.51
C PRO A 16 -28.93 31.07 -24.00
N ILE A 17 -28.34 32.03 -24.70
CA ILE A 17 -26.96 31.99 -25.17
C ILE A 17 -26.24 33.18 -24.54
N GLN A 18 -25.26 32.88 -23.70
CA GLN A 18 -24.35 33.88 -23.15
C GLN A 18 -23.26 34.12 -24.19
N ILE A 19 -23.10 35.38 -24.63
CA ILE A 19 -22.04 35.74 -25.56
C ILE A 19 -20.70 35.44 -24.89
N SER A 20 -19.96 34.49 -25.44
CA SER A 20 -18.64 34.14 -24.96
C SER A 20 -17.58 35.05 -25.57
N ALA A 21 -16.44 35.20 -24.90
CA ALA A 21 -15.30 35.93 -25.45
C ALA A 21 -14.84 35.34 -26.80
N GLU A 22 -14.98 34.02 -26.98
CA GLU A 22 -14.68 33.33 -28.24
C GLU A 22 -15.53 33.86 -29.41
N GLN A 23 -16.83 34.07 -29.18
CA GLN A 23 -17.74 34.53 -30.22
C GLN A 23 -17.39 35.95 -30.69
N ILE A 24 -16.98 36.81 -29.77
CA ILE A 24 -16.54 38.18 -30.08
C ILE A 24 -15.24 38.16 -30.89
N LEU A 25 -14.27 37.32 -30.51
CA LEU A 25 -12.99 37.20 -31.22
C LEU A 25 -13.17 36.64 -32.64
N ARG A 26 -14.08 35.67 -32.80
CA ARG A 26 -14.41 35.10 -34.12
C ARG A 26 -15.05 36.15 -35.04
N GLU A 27 -16.02 36.90 -34.52
CA GLU A 27 -16.69 37.96 -35.28
C GLU A 27 -15.74 39.13 -35.60
N ALA A 28 -14.77 39.42 -34.73
CA ALA A 28 -13.72 40.39 -35.00
C ALA A 28 -12.73 39.93 -36.09
N ALA A 29 -12.36 38.64 -36.09
CA ALA A 29 -11.50 38.08 -37.12
C ALA A 29 -12.17 38.05 -38.49
N GLU A 30 -13.48 37.73 -38.56
CA GLU A 30 -14.26 37.76 -39.80
C GLU A 30 -14.44 39.17 -40.37
N ARG A 31 -14.40 40.19 -39.52
CA ARG A 31 -14.48 41.60 -39.92
C ARG A 31 -13.14 42.23 -40.27
N GLN A 32 -12.02 41.53 -40.11
CA GLN A 32 -10.72 42.07 -40.47
C GLN A 32 -10.63 42.18 -42.00
N GLU A 33 -10.54 43.42 -42.52
CA GLU A 33 -10.46 43.68 -43.96
C GLU A 33 -9.29 42.90 -44.58
N THR A 34 -9.57 42.14 -45.64
CA THR A 34 -8.53 41.40 -46.36
C THR A 34 -7.63 42.38 -47.10
N HIS A 35 -6.30 42.24 -46.94
CA HIS A 35 -5.34 43.04 -47.69
C HIS A 35 -5.60 42.91 -49.20
N ILE A 36 -5.81 44.04 -49.87
CA ILE A 36 -5.95 44.09 -51.34
C ILE A 36 -4.61 43.65 -51.94
N LEU A 37 -4.61 42.54 -52.67
CA LEU A 37 -3.44 42.11 -53.43
C LEU A 37 -3.29 43.03 -54.65
N ASP A 38 -2.08 43.54 -54.87
CA ASP A 38 -1.76 44.35 -56.05
C ASP A 38 -2.01 43.54 -57.34
N PRO A 39 -2.51 44.16 -58.42
CA PRO A 39 -2.76 43.48 -59.69
C PRO A 39 -1.46 42.94 -60.29
N ILE A 40 -1.50 41.72 -60.84
CA ILE A 40 -0.34 41.09 -61.49
C ILE A 40 -0.01 41.83 -62.80
N VAL A 41 1.06 42.64 -62.78
CA VAL A 41 1.59 43.31 -63.97
C VAL A 41 2.52 42.34 -64.73
N LYS A 42 2.27 42.13 -66.02
CA LYS A 42 3.16 41.34 -66.90
C LYS A 42 4.17 42.28 -67.54
N ILE A 43 5.45 41.98 -67.38
CA ILE A 43 6.56 42.77 -67.91
C ILE A 43 6.81 42.36 -69.37
N HIS A 44 6.71 43.30 -70.30
CA HIS A 44 6.85 43.04 -71.74
C HIS A 44 8.21 43.44 -72.30
N ASP A 45 8.75 44.58 -71.85
CA ASP A 45 9.96 45.18 -72.42
C ASP A 45 11.15 45.18 -71.47
N ALA A 46 12.37 45.23 -72.01
CA ALA A 46 13.60 45.34 -71.22
C ALA A 46 13.65 46.66 -70.43
N GLU A 47 13.09 47.74 -70.96
CA GLU A 47 12.99 49.03 -70.27
C GLU A 47 12.00 48.97 -69.10
N GLU A 48 10.85 48.32 -69.29
CA GLU A 48 9.87 48.08 -68.24
C GLU A 48 10.43 47.17 -67.14
N TYR A 49 11.18 46.14 -67.51
CA TYR A 49 11.92 45.29 -66.56
C TYR A 49 12.93 46.10 -65.74
N GLN A 50 13.70 46.98 -66.38
CA GLN A 50 14.66 47.85 -65.67
C GLN A 50 13.97 48.87 -64.76
N SER A 51 12.82 49.42 -65.16
CA SER A 51 12.01 50.30 -64.29
C SER A 51 11.49 49.53 -63.07
N HIS A 52 10.94 48.33 -63.30
CA HIS A 52 10.47 47.46 -62.22
C HIS A 52 11.63 47.09 -61.27
N LEU A 53 12.82 46.76 -61.79
CA LEU A 53 14.00 46.52 -60.95
C LEU A 53 14.39 47.77 -60.15
N ARG A 54 14.35 48.97 -60.75
CA ARG A 54 14.64 50.23 -60.05
C ARG A 54 13.66 50.50 -58.92
N ASP A 55 12.36 50.29 -59.13
CA ASP A 55 11.34 50.50 -58.12
C ASP A 55 11.49 49.49 -56.97
N ARG A 56 11.76 48.22 -57.29
CA ARG A 56 12.00 47.18 -56.27
C ARG A 56 13.27 47.47 -55.48
N ARG A 57 14.37 47.85 -56.15
CA ARG A 57 15.63 48.27 -55.50
C ARG A 57 15.42 49.47 -54.59
N LYS A 58 14.69 50.49 -55.06
CA LYS A 58 14.34 51.65 -54.27
C LYS A 58 13.56 51.23 -53.02
N GLY A 59 12.58 50.34 -53.16
CA GLY A 59 11.84 49.78 -52.03
C GLY A 59 12.74 49.05 -51.02
N PHE A 60 13.69 48.24 -51.49
CA PHE A 60 14.65 47.58 -50.59
C PHE A 60 15.63 48.55 -49.94
N GLU A 61 16.18 49.51 -50.67
CA GLU A 61 17.09 50.54 -50.14
C GLU A 61 16.37 51.46 -49.16
N ASP A 62 15.12 51.83 -49.42
CA ASP A 62 14.28 52.59 -48.48
C ASP A 62 14.02 51.76 -47.22
N ASN A 63 13.68 50.47 -47.35
CA ASN A 63 13.51 49.57 -46.21
C ASN A 63 14.79 49.40 -45.38
N ILE A 64 15.95 49.35 -46.03
CA ILE A 64 17.26 49.31 -45.37
C ILE A 64 17.58 50.66 -44.71
N ARG A 65 17.20 51.78 -45.33
CA ARG A 65 17.38 53.12 -44.76
C ARG A 65 16.53 53.32 -43.52
N TYR A 66 15.27 52.87 -43.53
CA TYR A 66 14.37 52.95 -42.38
C TYR A 66 14.71 51.95 -41.28
N ARG A 67 15.14 50.74 -41.63
CA ARG A 67 15.47 49.66 -40.68
C ARG A 67 16.83 49.04 -41.01
N ARG A 68 17.89 49.80 -40.74
CA ARG A 68 19.27 49.42 -41.09
C ARG A 68 19.77 48.16 -40.38
N GLU A 69 19.34 47.94 -39.14
CA GLU A 69 19.81 46.82 -38.32
C GLU A 69 19.12 45.49 -38.65
N HIS A 70 17.97 45.53 -39.35
CA HIS A 70 17.21 44.31 -39.62
C HIS A 70 17.85 43.49 -40.75
N ILE A 71 18.67 42.50 -40.38
CA ILE A 71 19.39 41.60 -41.32
C ILE A 71 18.46 40.93 -42.33
N GLY A 72 17.22 40.62 -41.94
CA GLY A 72 16.25 40.01 -42.86
C GLY A 72 15.96 40.86 -44.10
N ASN A 73 16.09 42.19 -44.02
CA ASN A 73 15.91 43.07 -45.18
C ASN A 73 17.10 42.97 -46.13
N TRP A 74 18.32 42.95 -45.59
CA TRP A 74 19.55 42.75 -46.34
C TRP A 74 19.58 41.40 -47.05
N VAL A 75 19.20 40.32 -46.36
CA VAL A 75 19.15 38.97 -46.94
C VAL A 75 18.08 38.87 -48.03
N LYS A 76 16.90 39.47 -47.83
CA LYS A 76 15.85 39.52 -48.87
C LYS A 76 16.31 40.30 -50.10
N TYR A 77 17.00 41.43 -49.90
CA TYR A 77 17.53 42.22 -51.00
C TYR A 77 18.63 41.48 -51.75
N ALA A 78 19.55 40.82 -51.04
CA ALA A 78 20.61 40.05 -51.67
C ALA A 78 20.08 38.82 -52.43
N ARG A 79 19.05 38.14 -51.91
CA ARG A 79 18.35 37.06 -52.64
C ARG A 79 17.63 37.57 -53.88
N PHE A 80 17.02 38.76 -53.81
CA PHE A 80 16.42 39.38 -54.99
C PHE A 80 17.45 39.65 -56.09
N GLU A 81 18.65 40.12 -55.74
CA GLU A 81 19.74 40.30 -56.73
C GLU A 81 20.32 38.94 -57.20
N GLU A 82 20.31 37.89 -56.36
CA GLU A 82 20.63 36.50 -56.73
C GLU A 82 19.66 35.98 -57.80
N ASP A 83 18.35 36.14 -57.60
CA ASP A 83 17.30 35.72 -58.54
C ASP A 83 17.46 36.42 -59.90
N ASN A 84 17.91 37.68 -59.89
CA ASN A 84 18.18 38.47 -61.09
C ASN A 84 19.55 38.18 -61.73
N ARG A 85 20.37 37.30 -61.14
CA ARG A 85 21.74 36.94 -61.56
C ARG A 85 22.74 38.11 -61.52
N GLU A 86 22.46 39.16 -60.76
CA GLU A 86 23.38 40.30 -60.55
C GLU A 86 24.27 40.06 -59.32
N PHE A 87 25.17 39.08 -59.42
CA PHE A 87 25.99 38.61 -58.30
C PHE A 87 26.91 39.68 -57.70
N GLU A 88 27.43 40.60 -58.52
CA GLU A 88 28.28 41.71 -58.02
C GLU A 88 27.51 42.65 -57.09
N ARG A 89 26.23 42.90 -57.38
CA ARG A 89 25.38 43.70 -56.51
C ARG A 89 25.00 42.92 -55.27
N ALA A 90 24.62 41.65 -55.40
CA ALA A 90 24.35 40.80 -54.25
C ALA A 90 25.54 40.77 -53.26
N ARG A 91 26.77 40.69 -53.79
CA ARG A 91 28.02 40.80 -53.00
C ARG A 91 28.16 42.15 -52.32
N SER A 92 27.94 43.24 -53.04
CA SER A 92 27.99 44.58 -52.45
C SER A 92 26.95 44.76 -51.33
N VAL A 93 25.76 44.18 -51.49
CA VAL A 93 24.71 44.18 -50.46
C VAL A 93 25.16 43.40 -49.23
N PHE A 94 25.76 42.22 -49.41
CA PHE A 94 26.30 41.43 -48.30
C PHE A 94 27.48 42.10 -47.61
N GLU A 95 28.44 42.68 -48.33
CA GLU A 95 29.57 43.40 -47.72
C GLU A 95 29.07 44.66 -46.96
N ARG A 96 28.10 45.40 -47.52
CA ARG A 96 27.43 46.50 -46.80
C ARG A 96 26.68 46.01 -45.56
N ALA A 97 26.05 44.84 -45.62
CA ALA A 97 25.37 44.25 -44.47
C ALA A 97 26.39 43.84 -43.39
N LEU A 98 27.54 43.30 -43.79
CA LEU A 98 28.63 42.93 -42.90
C LEU A 98 29.26 44.17 -42.25
N GLU A 99 29.38 45.29 -42.96
CA GLU A 99 29.81 46.57 -42.36
C GLU A 99 28.87 47.05 -41.24
N VAL A 100 27.58 46.70 -41.32
CA VAL A 100 26.60 47.03 -40.26
C VAL A 100 26.74 46.07 -39.09
N ASP A 101 26.79 44.76 -39.36
CA ASP A 101 26.92 43.74 -38.33
C ASP A 101 27.88 42.61 -38.75
N VAL A 102 29.15 42.77 -38.36
CA VAL A 102 30.22 41.79 -38.60
C VAL A 102 30.05 40.56 -37.70
N ARG A 103 29.39 40.69 -36.55
CA ARG A 103 29.35 39.65 -35.52
C ARG A 103 28.29 38.61 -35.77
N ASN A 104 27.29 38.92 -36.59
CA ASN A 104 26.20 38.00 -36.88
C ASN A 104 26.65 36.80 -37.74
N PRO A 105 26.69 35.58 -37.18
CA PRO A 105 27.17 34.41 -37.90
C PRO A 105 26.22 33.95 -39.02
N GLU A 106 24.91 34.22 -38.90
CA GLU A 106 23.92 33.86 -39.92
C GLU A 106 24.15 34.65 -41.22
N LEU A 107 24.59 35.90 -41.12
CA LEU A 107 24.87 36.73 -42.29
C LEU A 107 26.05 36.17 -43.10
N TRP A 108 27.12 35.77 -42.41
CA TRP A 108 28.26 35.08 -43.03
C TRP A 108 27.86 33.77 -43.70
N LEU A 109 26.99 32.99 -43.05
CA LEU A 109 26.47 31.74 -43.60
C LEU A 109 25.66 31.99 -44.88
N ARG A 110 24.73 32.95 -44.86
CA ARG A 110 23.92 33.30 -46.03
C ARG A 110 24.78 33.81 -47.18
N TYR A 111 25.81 34.58 -46.88
CA TYR A 111 26.74 35.06 -47.90
C TYR A 111 27.56 33.92 -48.51
N ALA A 112 28.11 33.03 -47.68
CA ALA A 112 28.81 31.84 -48.15
C ALA A 112 27.87 30.91 -48.96
N GLU A 113 26.63 30.71 -48.52
CA GLU A 113 25.62 29.91 -49.23
C GLU A 113 25.29 30.48 -50.61
N LEU A 114 25.21 31.80 -50.76
CA LEU A 114 25.02 32.43 -52.06
C LEU A 114 26.18 32.09 -53.01
N GLU A 115 27.42 32.22 -52.56
CA GLU A 115 28.58 31.91 -53.41
C GLU A 115 28.68 30.40 -53.68
N MET A 116 28.29 29.54 -52.74
CA MET A 116 28.24 28.07 -52.94
C MET A 116 27.19 27.65 -53.96
N ARG A 117 25.97 28.19 -53.90
CA ARG A 117 24.89 27.86 -54.85
C ARG A 117 25.24 28.26 -56.28
N ASN A 118 25.97 29.37 -56.43
CA ASN A 118 26.40 29.88 -57.71
C ASN A 118 27.76 29.32 -58.16
N GLU A 119 28.26 28.27 -57.50
CA GLU A 119 29.50 27.54 -57.84
C GLU A 119 30.80 28.38 -57.78
N PHE A 120 30.77 29.54 -57.12
CA PHE A 120 31.95 30.39 -56.93
C PHE A 120 32.80 29.92 -55.72
N VAL A 121 33.39 28.73 -55.83
CA VAL A 121 34.10 28.04 -54.74
C VAL A 121 35.23 28.88 -54.13
N ASN A 122 36.07 29.52 -54.94
CA ASN A 122 37.19 30.32 -54.43
C ASN A 122 36.74 31.55 -53.63
N ARG A 123 35.59 32.15 -53.99
CA ARG A 123 35.02 33.26 -53.24
C ARG A 123 34.38 32.77 -51.95
N ALA A 124 33.63 31.66 -52.02
CA ALA A 124 33.09 31.01 -50.83
C ALA A 124 34.20 30.66 -49.82
N ARG A 125 35.36 30.18 -50.28
CA ARG A 125 36.56 29.96 -49.46
C ARG A 125 37.02 31.22 -48.75
N ASN A 126 37.21 32.31 -49.50
CA ASN A 126 37.65 33.58 -48.92
C ASN A 126 36.65 34.13 -47.89
N VAL A 127 35.34 33.97 -48.16
CA VAL A 127 34.27 34.41 -47.24
C VAL A 127 34.28 33.56 -45.97
N LEU A 128 34.36 32.24 -46.08
CA LEU A 128 34.38 31.33 -44.94
C LEU A 128 35.68 31.45 -44.13
N ASP A 129 36.83 31.63 -44.78
CA ASP A 129 38.11 31.86 -44.11
C ASP A 129 38.11 33.19 -43.32
N ARG A 130 37.58 34.27 -43.92
CA ARG A 130 37.32 35.54 -43.20
C ARG A 130 36.36 35.34 -42.03
N ALA A 131 35.25 34.63 -42.25
CA ALA A 131 34.23 34.40 -41.23
C ALA A 131 34.81 33.65 -40.03
N VAL A 132 35.59 32.60 -40.29
CA VAL A 132 36.27 31.79 -39.28
C VAL A 132 37.35 32.58 -38.54
N GLN A 133 38.12 33.41 -39.24
CA GLN A 133 39.14 34.26 -38.61
C GLN A 133 38.53 35.31 -37.67
N LEU A 134 37.37 35.87 -38.04
CA LEU A 134 36.68 36.89 -37.23
C LEU A 134 35.84 36.28 -36.10
N LEU A 135 35.26 35.10 -36.32
CA LEU A 135 34.36 34.41 -35.40
C LEU A 135 34.81 32.97 -35.12
N PRO A 136 36.00 32.76 -34.51
CA PRO A 136 36.58 31.44 -34.32
C PRO A 136 35.81 30.56 -33.31
N ARG A 137 34.98 31.15 -32.44
CA ARG A 137 34.19 30.40 -31.45
C ARG A 137 32.89 29.83 -31.99
N VAL A 138 32.51 30.15 -33.22
CA VAL A 138 31.23 29.74 -33.79
C VAL A 138 31.41 28.46 -34.59
N ASP A 139 31.14 27.32 -33.96
CA ASP A 139 31.40 25.99 -34.53
C ASP A 139 30.68 25.72 -35.85
N PHE A 140 29.46 26.25 -36.04
CA PHE A 140 28.72 25.98 -37.26
C PHE A 140 29.38 26.57 -38.52
N LEU A 141 30.16 27.66 -38.38
CA LEU A 141 30.92 28.23 -39.50
C LEU A 141 32.06 27.30 -39.90
N TRP A 142 32.77 26.73 -38.91
CA TRP A 142 33.79 25.70 -39.13
C TRP A 142 33.20 24.45 -39.78
N TYR A 143 32.06 23.96 -39.29
CA TYR A 143 31.36 22.82 -39.89
C TYR A 143 30.99 23.09 -41.35
N LYS A 144 30.47 24.28 -41.66
CA LYS A 144 30.13 24.64 -43.05
C LYS A 144 31.38 24.72 -43.92
N TYR A 145 32.49 25.24 -43.38
CA TYR A 145 33.75 25.35 -44.11
C TYR A 145 34.37 23.98 -44.42
N VAL A 146 34.46 23.12 -43.40
CA VAL A 146 34.88 21.71 -43.54
C VAL A 146 33.99 20.98 -44.55
N TYR A 147 32.67 21.09 -44.41
CA TYR A 147 31.73 20.45 -45.32
C TYR A 147 31.90 20.91 -46.76
N MET A 148 32.17 22.19 -46.98
CA MET A 148 32.43 22.73 -48.32
C MET A 148 33.73 22.15 -48.90
N GLU A 149 34.84 22.14 -48.15
CA GLU A 149 36.10 21.55 -48.63
C GLU A 149 35.99 20.04 -48.87
N GLU A 150 35.19 19.34 -48.05
CA GLU A 150 34.89 17.93 -48.25
C GLU A 150 34.09 17.68 -49.53
N MET A 151 33.08 18.51 -49.82
CA MET A 151 32.29 18.42 -51.06
C MET A 151 33.13 18.77 -52.30
N VAL A 152 34.11 19.66 -52.16
CA VAL A 152 35.08 19.94 -53.22
C VAL A 152 36.10 18.81 -53.36
N GLY A 153 36.27 17.97 -52.34
CA GLY A 153 37.20 16.83 -52.32
C GLY A 153 38.65 17.18 -51.98
N ASP A 154 38.92 18.40 -51.47
CA ASP A 154 40.27 18.84 -51.10
C ASP A 154 40.62 18.38 -49.67
N VAL A 155 41.01 17.11 -49.55
CA VAL A 155 41.34 16.46 -48.26
C VAL A 155 42.49 17.18 -47.51
N PRO A 156 43.62 17.57 -48.15
CA PRO A 156 44.68 18.28 -47.46
C PRO A 156 44.22 19.62 -46.88
N LYS A 157 43.44 20.42 -47.63
CA LYS A 157 42.92 21.69 -47.09
C LYS A 157 41.95 21.43 -45.95
N CYS A 158 41.05 20.46 -46.09
CA CYS A 158 40.14 20.09 -45.01
C CYS A 158 40.89 19.76 -43.70
N ARG A 159 42.01 19.02 -43.78
CA ARG A 159 42.89 18.79 -42.62
C ARG A 159 43.49 20.06 -42.05
N THR A 160 43.98 20.97 -42.89
CA THR A 160 44.50 22.26 -42.40
C THR A 160 43.43 23.11 -41.72
N VAL A 161 42.18 23.04 -42.20
CA VAL A 161 41.04 23.72 -41.56
C VAL A 161 40.74 23.08 -40.21
N PHE A 162 40.73 21.75 -40.13
CA PHE A 162 40.56 21.04 -38.86
C PHE A 162 41.67 21.34 -37.86
N GLU A 163 42.94 21.30 -38.26
CA GLU A 163 44.07 21.62 -37.37
C GLU A 163 43.99 23.08 -36.88
N ARG A 164 43.70 24.04 -37.76
CA ARG A 164 43.42 25.43 -37.37
C ARG A 164 42.23 25.54 -36.41
N TRP A 165 41.22 24.69 -36.56
CA TRP A 165 40.09 24.67 -35.64
C TRP A 165 40.50 24.15 -34.26
N MET A 166 41.32 23.09 -34.21
CA MET A 166 41.80 22.49 -32.97
C MET A 166 42.73 23.40 -32.16
N GLU A 167 43.45 24.32 -32.82
CA GLU A 167 44.21 25.38 -32.13
C GLU A 167 43.34 26.24 -31.20
N TRP A 168 42.06 26.41 -31.52
CA TRP A 168 41.11 27.19 -30.72
C TRP A 168 40.47 26.41 -29.57
N MET A 169 40.83 25.12 -29.40
CA MET A 169 40.21 24.20 -28.44
C MET A 169 38.68 24.22 -28.55
N PRO A 170 38.13 23.62 -29.63
CA PRO A 170 36.69 23.61 -29.88
C PRO A 170 35.98 22.51 -29.10
N ASP A 171 34.65 22.55 -29.14
CA ASP A 171 33.73 21.69 -28.40
C ASP A 171 33.93 20.19 -28.72
N ASP A 172 33.48 19.28 -27.84
CA ASP A 172 33.66 17.82 -28.01
C ASP A 172 33.25 17.29 -29.40
N ASN A 173 32.23 17.90 -30.00
CA ASN A 173 31.68 17.48 -31.27
C ASN A 173 32.61 17.80 -32.44
N ALA A 174 33.48 18.80 -32.30
CA ALA A 174 34.48 19.18 -33.29
C ALA A 174 35.52 18.06 -33.44
N TRP A 175 36.10 17.62 -32.32
CA TRP A 175 37.07 16.52 -32.27
C TRP A 175 36.50 15.23 -32.83
N MET A 176 35.25 14.89 -32.48
CA MET A 176 34.56 13.73 -33.04
C MET A 176 34.33 13.85 -34.54
N SER A 177 33.99 15.04 -35.05
CA SER A 177 33.82 15.25 -36.48
C SER A 177 35.14 15.11 -37.25
N TYR A 178 36.25 15.51 -36.64
CA TYR A 178 37.58 15.34 -37.23
C TYR A 178 38.01 13.87 -37.23
N ALA A 179 37.81 13.14 -36.12
CA ALA A 179 38.07 11.71 -36.05
C ALA A 179 37.22 10.92 -37.06
N ARG A 180 35.95 11.29 -37.24
CA ARG A 180 35.06 10.72 -38.28
C ARG A 180 35.49 11.06 -39.69
N PHE A 181 36.00 12.26 -39.91
CA PHE A 181 36.57 12.66 -41.19
C PHE A 181 37.77 11.77 -41.54
N GLU A 182 38.72 11.58 -40.63
CA GLU A 182 39.86 10.68 -40.88
C GLU A 182 39.43 9.22 -41.04
N GLY A 183 38.39 8.78 -40.31
CA GLY A 183 37.77 7.47 -40.51
C GLY A 183 37.20 7.29 -41.92
N ARG A 184 36.52 8.32 -42.47
CA ARG A 184 36.03 8.32 -43.86
C ARG A 184 37.17 8.36 -44.88
N CYS A 185 38.28 9.04 -44.56
CA CYS A 185 39.49 9.04 -45.37
C CYS A 185 40.34 7.76 -45.21
N GLY A 186 39.95 6.82 -44.34
CA GLY A 186 40.65 5.54 -44.11
C GLY A 186 41.91 5.63 -43.25
N HIS A 187 42.24 6.78 -42.67
CA HIS A 187 43.45 7.00 -41.88
C HIS A 187 43.18 6.80 -40.38
N TRP A 188 42.95 5.55 -39.97
CA TRP A 188 42.56 5.20 -38.60
C TRP A 188 43.60 5.55 -37.54
N GLU A 189 44.89 5.48 -37.86
CA GLU A 189 45.98 5.84 -36.94
C GLU A 189 45.97 7.32 -36.59
N GLN A 190 45.77 8.18 -37.58
CA GLN A 190 45.62 9.62 -37.36
C GLN A 190 44.37 9.92 -36.54
N GLY A 191 43.26 9.21 -36.81
CA GLY A 191 42.06 9.26 -35.97
C GLY A 191 42.33 8.93 -34.51
N LYS A 192 43.14 7.90 -34.22
CA LYS A 192 43.54 7.54 -32.85
C LYS A 192 44.38 8.62 -32.20
N ASP A 193 45.34 9.18 -32.93
CA ASP A 193 46.20 10.23 -32.38
C ASP A 193 45.44 11.53 -32.11
N ILE A 194 44.47 11.88 -32.97
CA ILE A 194 43.53 12.99 -32.74
C ILE A 194 42.73 12.73 -31.46
N MET A 195 42.24 11.51 -31.27
CA MET A 195 41.45 11.19 -30.08
C MET A 195 42.29 11.12 -28.80
N LYS A 196 43.56 10.73 -28.87
CA LYS A 196 44.51 10.88 -27.77
C LYS A 196 44.77 12.35 -27.45
N ARG A 197 44.97 13.19 -28.48
CA ARG A 197 45.08 14.65 -28.30
C ARG A 197 43.81 15.22 -27.66
N TYR A 198 42.64 14.73 -28.05
CA TYR A 198 41.36 15.12 -27.46
C TYR A 198 41.25 14.74 -25.97
N ALA A 199 41.65 13.51 -25.60
CA ALA A 199 41.68 13.07 -24.20
C ALA A 199 42.65 13.92 -23.36
N ASN A 200 43.81 14.28 -23.92
CA ASN A 200 44.80 15.13 -23.26
C ASN A 200 44.35 16.60 -23.16
N ALA A 201 43.68 17.13 -24.20
CA ALA A 201 43.18 18.50 -24.24
C ALA A 201 42.00 18.69 -23.26
N TYR A 202 41.15 17.67 -23.13
CA TYR A 202 40.06 17.67 -22.17
C TYR A 202 40.10 16.42 -21.28
N PRO A 203 40.80 16.47 -20.14
CA PRO A 203 40.73 15.40 -19.13
C PRO A 203 39.37 15.40 -18.43
N SER A 204 38.35 14.79 -19.05
CA SER A 204 36.98 14.78 -18.54
C SER A 204 36.34 13.40 -18.69
N THR A 205 35.41 13.04 -17.80
CA THR A 205 34.68 11.77 -17.91
C THR A 205 33.97 11.64 -19.26
N ARG A 206 33.46 12.75 -19.79
CA ARG A 206 32.71 12.76 -21.03
C ARG A 206 33.61 12.54 -22.23
N SER A 207 34.83 13.09 -22.24
CA SER A 207 35.80 12.89 -23.32
C SER A 207 36.28 11.44 -23.36
N PHE A 208 36.66 10.85 -22.23
CA PHE A 208 37.05 9.44 -22.16
C PHE A 208 35.91 8.49 -22.56
N LEU A 209 34.67 8.75 -22.12
CA LEU A 209 33.52 7.93 -22.52
C LEU A 209 33.21 8.04 -24.02
N ARG A 210 33.35 9.23 -24.59
CA ARG A 210 33.18 9.43 -26.03
C ARG A 210 34.31 8.77 -26.82
N PHE A 211 35.55 8.84 -26.31
CA PHE A 211 36.69 8.16 -26.91
C PHE A 211 36.52 6.64 -26.88
N ALA A 212 36.10 6.08 -25.75
CA ALA A 212 35.81 4.66 -25.65
C ALA A 212 34.67 4.23 -26.59
N LYS A 213 33.61 5.04 -26.71
CA LYS A 213 32.51 4.80 -27.65
C LYS A 213 32.97 4.88 -29.12
N TRP A 214 33.85 5.82 -29.43
CA TRP A 214 34.47 5.95 -30.76
C TRP A 214 35.32 4.72 -31.08
N ALA A 215 36.18 4.30 -30.15
CA ALA A 215 37.01 3.11 -30.29
C ALA A 215 36.16 1.84 -30.50
N GLU A 216 35.02 1.72 -29.80
CA GLU A 216 34.10 0.60 -29.91
C GLU A 216 33.36 0.55 -31.26
N HIS A 217 32.71 1.65 -31.66
CA HIS A 217 31.82 1.64 -32.83
C HIS A 217 32.51 1.99 -34.15
N GLU A 218 33.46 2.93 -34.13
CA GLU A 218 34.07 3.48 -35.33
C GLU A 218 35.40 2.77 -35.65
N ALA A 219 36.29 2.61 -34.66
CA ALA A 219 37.58 1.94 -34.87
C ALA A 219 37.51 0.39 -34.74
N LYS A 220 36.49 -0.14 -34.04
CA LYS A 220 36.33 -1.57 -33.71
C LYS A 220 37.54 -2.21 -33.00
N ASP A 221 38.39 -1.39 -32.37
CA ASP A 221 39.57 -1.84 -31.65
C ASP A 221 39.23 -2.04 -30.17
N ILE A 222 38.99 -3.30 -29.80
CA ILE A 222 38.56 -3.70 -28.46
C ILE A 222 39.65 -3.39 -27.42
N ASP A 223 40.92 -3.64 -27.76
CA ASP A 223 42.04 -3.41 -26.84
C ASP A 223 42.32 -1.93 -26.62
N LEU A 224 42.11 -1.10 -27.65
CA LEU A 224 42.17 0.35 -27.48
C LEU A 224 41.03 0.82 -26.57
N ALA A 225 39.81 0.31 -26.75
CA ALA A 225 38.69 0.66 -25.87
C ALA A 225 38.97 0.29 -24.40
N ARG A 226 39.57 -0.88 -24.13
CA ARG A 226 39.97 -1.31 -22.78
C ARG A 226 41.02 -0.39 -22.17
N THR A 227 42.11 -0.14 -22.91
CA THR A 227 43.18 0.75 -22.43
C THR A 227 42.66 2.17 -22.17
N VAL A 228 41.67 2.64 -22.92
CA VAL A 228 41.01 3.93 -22.67
C VAL A 228 40.14 3.92 -21.42
N TYR A 229 39.42 2.82 -21.14
CA TYR A 229 38.70 2.70 -19.87
C TYR A 229 39.65 2.60 -18.68
N GLU A 230 40.77 1.88 -18.82
CA GLU A 230 41.81 1.79 -17.79
C GLU A 230 42.51 3.14 -17.57
N SER A 231 42.89 3.85 -18.65
CA SER A 231 43.49 5.18 -18.56
C SER A 231 42.52 6.18 -17.96
N ALA A 232 41.22 6.08 -18.28
CA ALA A 232 40.19 6.89 -17.66
C ALA A 232 40.11 6.66 -16.13
N LEU A 233 40.34 5.44 -15.64
CA LEU A 233 40.34 5.18 -14.20
C LEU A 233 41.60 5.70 -13.49
N VAL A 234 42.72 5.84 -14.20
CA VAL A 234 44.01 6.30 -13.64
C VAL A 234 44.18 7.82 -13.73
N GLU A 235 43.77 8.44 -14.85
CA GLU A 235 44.00 9.86 -15.12
C GLU A 235 42.90 10.77 -14.58
N LEU A 236 41.69 10.25 -14.35
CA LEU A 236 40.64 11.02 -13.68
C LEU A 236 40.96 11.08 -12.18
N GLU A 237 41.14 12.30 -11.66
CA GLU A 237 41.22 12.58 -10.22
C GLU A 237 40.09 11.87 -9.43
N PRO A 238 40.30 11.57 -8.14
CA PRO A 238 39.38 10.82 -7.28
C PRO A 238 38.11 11.61 -6.92
N GLU A 239 37.49 12.31 -7.87
CA GLU A 239 36.06 12.59 -7.79
C GLU A 239 35.29 11.30 -8.08
N GLU A 240 34.99 10.59 -6.99
CA GLU A 240 34.26 9.33 -6.91
C GLU A 240 32.99 9.30 -7.79
N SER A 241 32.31 10.44 -7.94
CA SER A 241 31.09 10.61 -8.73
C SER A 241 31.30 10.48 -10.24
N ARG A 242 32.45 10.95 -10.74
CA ARG A 242 32.83 10.85 -12.16
C ARG A 242 33.19 9.41 -12.54
N GLN A 243 33.74 8.65 -11.61
CA GLN A 243 34.12 7.27 -11.79
C GLN A 243 32.91 6.32 -11.87
N ALA A 244 31.82 6.59 -11.13
CA ALA A 244 30.62 5.75 -11.16
C ALA A 244 30.03 5.58 -12.58
N ARG A 245 30.00 6.65 -13.38
CA ARG A 245 29.53 6.60 -14.77
C ARG A 245 30.51 5.84 -15.68
N VAL A 246 31.81 5.95 -15.42
CA VAL A 246 32.84 5.17 -16.12
C VAL A 246 32.68 3.70 -15.79
N PHE A 247 32.53 3.33 -14.52
CA PHE A 247 32.32 1.94 -14.09
C PHE A 247 31.06 1.33 -14.70
N ALA A 248 29.93 2.04 -14.70
CA ALA A 248 28.70 1.54 -15.33
C ALA A 248 28.89 1.28 -16.84
N ARG A 249 29.59 2.19 -17.54
CA ARG A 249 29.83 2.05 -18.98
C ARG A 249 30.89 1.00 -19.31
N PHE A 250 31.91 0.87 -18.46
CA PHE A 250 32.95 -0.13 -18.59
C PHE A 250 32.40 -1.53 -18.33
N ALA A 251 31.60 -1.71 -17.28
CA ALA A 251 30.91 -2.97 -17.02
C ALA A 251 29.91 -3.33 -18.13
N ALA A 252 29.17 -2.35 -18.67
CA ALA A 252 28.30 -2.58 -19.82
C ALA A 252 29.07 -2.87 -21.12
N PHE A 253 30.32 -2.41 -21.24
CA PHE A 253 31.21 -2.76 -22.35
C PHE A 253 31.67 -4.21 -22.22
N GLU A 254 32.16 -4.63 -21.05
CA GLU A 254 32.57 -6.02 -20.81
C GLU A 254 31.37 -7.00 -20.91
N GLU A 255 30.16 -6.58 -20.53
CA GLU A 255 28.92 -7.37 -20.79
C GLU A 255 28.68 -7.57 -22.28
N ARG A 256 28.90 -6.53 -23.11
CA ARG A 256 28.78 -6.65 -24.58
C ARG A 256 29.86 -7.55 -25.19
N GLN A 257 31.05 -7.58 -24.59
CA GLN A 257 32.15 -8.45 -25.03
C GLN A 257 32.02 -9.89 -24.51
N GLY A 258 31.10 -10.17 -23.57
CA GLY A 258 30.87 -11.49 -23.00
C GLY A 258 31.76 -11.87 -21.81
N GLU A 259 32.57 -10.93 -21.30
CA GLU A 259 33.48 -11.12 -20.17
C GLU A 259 32.78 -10.79 -18.83
N TYR A 260 31.85 -11.67 -18.44
CA TYR A 260 30.98 -11.44 -17.28
C TYR A 260 31.74 -11.44 -15.94
N GLU A 261 32.81 -12.22 -15.81
CA GLU A 261 33.63 -12.26 -14.60
C GLU A 261 34.35 -10.93 -14.37
N ARG A 262 34.87 -10.32 -15.44
CA ARG A 262 35.49 -9.00 -15.39
C ARG A 262 34.47 -7.93 -15.05
N ALA A 263 33.28 -7.96 -15.65
CA ALA A 263 32.18 -7.07 -15.30
C ALA A 263 31.81 -7.17 -13.80
N ARG A 264 31.77 -8.39 -13.24
CA ARG A 264 31.52 -8.62 -11.80
C ARG A 264 32.63 -8.04 -10.93
N VAL A 265 33.90 -8.21 -11.32
CA VAL A 265 35.04 -7.62 -10.61
C VAL A 265 34.98 -6.10 -10.65
N ILE A 266 34.62 -5.50 -11.78
CA ILE A 266 34.45 -4.05 -11.94
C ILE A 266 33.36 -3.53 -11.00
N TYR A 267 32.19 -4.18 -10.96
CA TYR A 267 31.12 -3.78 -10.03
C TYR A 267 31.52 -3.98 -8.55
N LYS A 268 32.22 -5.06 -8.22
CA LYS A 268 32.76 -5.29 -6.86
C LYS A 268 33.84 -4.27 -6.47
N HIS A 269 34.65 -3.84 -7.43
CA HIS A 269 35.66 -2.82 -7.22
C HIS A 269 35.00 -1.45 -7.04
N ALA A 270 34.00 -1.13 -7.87
CA ALA A 270 33.25 0.11 -7.78
C ALA A 270 32.47 0.23 -6.46
N THR A 271 31.86 -0.86 -5.98
CA THR A 271 31.15 -0.88 -4.68
C THR A 271 32.10 -0.71 -3.49
N LYS A 272 33.30 -1.30 -3.54
CA LYS A 272 34.33 -1.14 -2.50
C LYS A 272 34.90 0.28 -2.46
N LEU A 273 35.19 0.87 -3.63
CA LEU A 273 35.69 2.24 -3.71
C LEU A 273 34.63 3.27 -3.30
N LEU A 274 33.38 3.06 -3.71
CA LEU A 274 32.29 4.01 -3.44
C LEU A 274 31.58 3.79 -2.10
N HIS A 275 32.08 2.85 -1.27
CA HIS A 275 31.50 2.43 0.01
C HIS A 275 29.98 2.20 -0.05
N LEU A 276 29.52 1.55 -1.13
CA LEU A 276 28.10 1.41 -1.45
C LEU A 276 27.45 0.39 -0.51
N GLY A 277 26.50 0.82 0.33
CA GLY A 277 25.77 -0.03 1.28
C GLY A 277 26.40 -0.14 2.67
N GLN A 278 27.37 0.71 3.01
CA GLN A 278 27.79 0.95 4.40
C GLN A 278 27.57 2.42 4.72
N ASP A 279 26.54 2.74 5.51
CA ASP A 279 26.55 4.00 6.21
C ASP A 279 27.60 3.94 7.33
N LYS A 280 28.63 4.75 7.14
CA LYS A 280 29.45 5.43 8.15
C LYS A 280 29.89 4.58 9.37
N LYS A 281 31.13 4.08 9.32
CA LYS A 281 31.94 4.10 10.56
C LYS A 281 32.23 5.57 10.89
N PRO A 282 32.00 6.04 12.13
CA PRO A 282 32.42 7.37 12.56
C PRO A 282 33.93 7.31 12.80
N THR A 283 34.72 7.30 11.75
CA THR A 283 36.12 7.69 11.85
C THR A 283 36.17 9.17 11.51
N GLY A 284 36.31 9.97 12.57
CA GLY A 284 36.42 11.41 12.48
C GLY A 284 37.51 11.79 11.50
N ASP A 285 37.12 12.45 10.43
CA ASP A 285 37.71 13.71 9.97
C ASP A 285 36.86 14.21 8.79
N LYS A 286 36.14 15.31 9.03
CA LYS A 286 35.40 16.16 8.08
C LYS A 286 34.29 15.46 7.26
N GLU A 287 33.06 15.67 7.71
CA GLU A 287 31.84 15.50 6.92
C GLU A 287 31.87 16.45 5.72
N GLU A 288 32.40 16.00 4.59
CA GLU A 288 31.91 16.49 3.29
C GLU A 288 30.60 15.75 3.03
N GLU A 289 29.48 16.43 3.27
CA GLU A 289 28.17 15.98 2.84
C GLU A 289 28.22 15.73 1.33
N VAL A 290 28.33 14.46 0.94
CA VAL A 290 28.24 14.01 -0.44
C VAL A 290 26.90 14.52 -1.00
N PRO A 291 26.91 15.42 -2.02
CA PRO A 291 25.69 16.01 -2.55
C PRO A 291 24.67 14.95 -3.03
N GLU A 292 23.36 15.25 -2.91
CA GLU A 292 22.28 14.30 -3.29
C GLU A 292 22.41 13.76 -4.72
N TRP A 293 22.86 14.60 -5.67
CA TRP A 293 23.07 14.21 -7.07
C TRP A 293 24.19 13.17 -7.26
N GLU A 294 25.09 13.01 -6.28
CA GLU A 294 26.11 11.96 -6.27
C GLU A 294 25.56 10.64 -5.72
N GLN A 295 24.71 10.72 -4.69
CA GLN A 295 24.02 9.54 -4.15
C GLN A 295 23.09 8.92 -5.19
N GLU A 296 22.41 9.73 -6.01
CA GLU A 296 21.60 9.23 -7.12
C GLU A 296 22.43 8.44 -8.14
N LYS A 297 23.60 8.94 -8.52
CA LYS A 297 24.49 8.23 -9.47
C LYS A 297 25.08 6.96 -8.89
N ARG A 298 25.41 6.95 -7.59
CA ARG A 298 25.82 5.75 -6.85
C ARG A 298 24.68 4.72 -6.80
N ASN A 299 23.45 5.17 -6.54
CA ASN A 299 22.25 4.34 -6.55
C ASN A 299 21.97 3.78 -7.95
N ASP A 300 22.18 4.56 -9.00
CA ASP A 300 22.00 4.11 -10.38
C ASP A 300 23.05 3.05 -10.77
N LEU A 301 24.30 3.21 -10.30
CA LEU A 301 25.31 2.15 -10.44
C LEU A 301 24.93 0.89 -9.65
N TYR A 302 24.39 1.03 -8.43
CA TYR A 302 23.92 -0.10 -7.63
C TYR A 302 22.74 -0.82 -8.30
N LYS A 303 21.76 -0.08 -8.84
CA LYS A 303 20.66 -0.63 -9.64
C LYS A 303 21.18 -1.36 -10.88
N ALA A 304 22.19 -0.80 -11.56
CA ALA A 304 22.84 -1.46 -12.69
C ALA A 304 23.53 -2.77 -12.26
N TYR A 305 24.17 -2.79 -11.09
CA TYR A 305 24.77 -4.00 -10.52
C TYR A 305 23.70 -5.06 -10.17
N ILE A 306 22.61 -4.67 -9.51
CA ILE A 306 21.48 -5.56 -9.23
C ILE A 306 20.90 -6.12 -10.54
N ALA A 307 20.72 -5.27 -11.56
CA ALA A 307 20.21 -5.72 -12.85
C ALA A 307 21.16 -6.71 -13.54
N PHE A 308 22.48 -6.50 -13.41
CA PHE A 308 23.50 -7.42 -13.91
C PHE A 308 23.44 -8.78 -13.21
N GLU A 309 23.44 -8.79 -11.87
CA GLU A 309 23.38 -10.03 -11.09
C GLU A 309 22.02 -10.72 -11.21
N LYS A 310 20.91 -9.99 -11.41
CA LYS A 310 19.61 -10.63 -11.73
C LYS A 310 19.61 -11.34 -13.08
N LYS A 311 20.34 -10.83 -14.06
CA LYS A 311 20.42 -11.43 -15.41
C LYS A 311 21.35 -12.63 -15.47
N ARG A 312 22.46 -12.60 -14.71
CA ARG A 312 23.60 -13.53 -14.88
C ARG A 312 24.20 -14.06 -13.57
N GLY A 313 23.60 -13.75 -12.43
CA GLY A 313 24.11 -14.08 -11.10
C GLY A 313 23.75 -15.47 -10.61
N ASP A 314 24.56 -15.94 -9.66
CA ASP A 314 24.30 -17.16 -8.90
C ASP A 314 23.20 -16.88 -7.86
N LYS A 315 22.30 -17.84 -7.63
CA LYS A 315 21.12 -17.66 -6.75
C LYS A 315 21.49 -17.10 -5.36
N ALA A 316 22.56 -17.60 -4.75
CA ALA A 316 23.04 -17.12 -3.45
C ALA A 316 23.59 -15.68 -3.50
N GLY A 317 24.30 -15.31 -4.57
CA GLY A 317 24.80 -13.94 -4.75
C GLY A 317 23.66 -12.94 -5.01
N ILE A 318 22.59 -13.37 -5.67
CA ILE A 318 21.38 -12.55 -5.86
C ILE A 318 20.69 -12.32 -4.52
N GLU A 319 20.55 -13.35 -3.69
CA GLU A 319 19.93 -13.26 -2.37
C GLU A 319 20.70 -12.25 -1.48
N ASP A 320 22.03 -12.36 -1.39
CA ASP A 320 22.86 -11.42 -0.61
C ASP A 320 22.73 -9.95 -1.07
N ILE A 321 22.63 -9.72 -2.38
CA ILE A 321 22.50 -8.36 -2.93
C ILE A 321 21.09 -7.81 -2.71
N VAL A 322 20.06 -8.65 -2.86
CA VAL A 322 18.68 -8.24 -2.58
C VAL A 322 18.52 -7.88 -1.12
N ILE A 323 19.10 -8.66 -0.21
CA ILE A 323 19.12 -8.39 1.23
C ILE A 323 19.81 -7.06 1.53
N THR A 324 20.99 -6.79 0.96
CA THR A 324 21.68 -5.52 1.18
C THR A 324 20.89 -4.32 0.63
N GLY A 325 20.19 -4.47 -0.48
CA GLY A 325 19.30 -3.43 -1.02
C GLY A 325 18.08 -3.19 -0.13
N GLN A 326 17.45 -4.26 0.35
CA GLN A 326 16.31 -4.19 1.28
C GLN A 326 16.71 -3.56 2.62
N ARG A 327 17.89 -3.90 3.17
CA ARG A 327 18.44 -3.27 4.38
C ARG A 327 18.47 -1.75 4.25
N ALA A 328 19.03 -1.24 3.15
CA ALA A 328 19.12 0.20 2.91
C ALA A 328 17.73 0.86 2.78
N GLU A 329 16.75 0.16 2.20
CA GLU A 329 15.37 0.66 2.11
C GLU A 329 14.70 0.74 3.49
N TYR A 330 14.84 -0.30 4.31
CA TYR A 330 14.31 -0.30 5.67
C TYR A 330 15.02 0.71 6.58
N GLU A 331 16.34 0.90 6.44
CA GLU A 331 17.07 1.94 7.18
C GLU A 331 16.62 3.35 6.80
N LYS A 332 16.33 3.61 5.52
CA LYS A 332 15.72 4.86 5.08
C LYS A 332 14.33 5.06 5.69
N ARG A 333 13.51 4.01 5.73
CA ARG A 333 12.18 4.07 6.37
C ARG A 333 12.29 4.34 7.87
N VAL A 334 13.21 3.67 8.56
CA VAL A 334 13.46 3.83 9.99
C VAL A 334 14.00 5.21 10.35
N THR A 335 14.87 5.78 9.51
CA THR A 335 15.41 7.14 9.72
C THR A 335 14.37 8.21 9.42
N ALA A 336 13.49 7.98 8.44
CA ALA A 336 12.36 8.85 8.15
C ALA A 336 11.32 8.84 9.27
N ASP A 337 10.88 7.65 9.71
CA ASP A 337 9.86 7.46 10.73
C ASP A 337 10.32 6.47 11.83
N PRO A 338 11.00 6.97 12.89
CA PRO A 338 11.49 6.11 13.98
C PRO A 338 10.39 5.37 14.76
N THR A 339 9.15 5.86 14.70
CA THR A 339 7.97 5.33 15.41
C THR A 339 7.14 4.34 14.60
N ASP A 340 7.49 4.07 13.33
CA ASP A 340 6.85 3.02 12.54
C ASP A 340 7.34 1.64 12.99
N PHE A 341 6.64 1.06 13.97
CA PHE A 341 6.95 -0.27 14.48
C PHE A 341 6.71 -1.38 13.44
N ASP A 342 5.91 -1.15 12.40
CA ASP A 342 5.71 -2.14 11.33
C ASP A 342 6.96 -2.27 10.47
N ALA A 343 7.63 -1.15 10.14
CA ALA A 343 8.94 -1.17 9.47
C ALA A 343 10.00 -1.91 10.30
N TRP A 344 9.99 -1.75 11.62
CA TRP A 344 10.89 -2.50 12.51
C TRP A 344 10.58 -4.01 12.54
N PHE A 345 9.30 -4.41 12.48
CA PHE A 345 8.93 -5.82 12.38
C PHE A 345 9.37 -6.43 11.05
N GLU A 346 9.12 -5.76 9.93
CA GLU A 346 9.55 -6.20 8.61
C GLU A 346 11.08 -6.31 8.54
N TYR A 347 11.79 -5.34 9.11
CA TYR A 347 13.24 -5.33 9.15
C TYR A 347 13.82 -6.48 10.00
N ALA A 348 13.30 -6.67 11.22
CA ALA A 348 13.73 -7.74 12.10
C ALA A 348 13.43 -9.13 11.51
N LYS A 349 12.25 -9.33 10.93
CA LYS A 349 11.87 -10.59 10.29
C LYS A 349 12.76 -10.94 9.10
N MET A 350 13.12 -9.95 8.29
CA MET A 350 14.04 -10.14 7.16
C MET A 350 15.42 -10.58 7.65
N GLU A 351 15.93 -9.98 8.73
CA GLU A 351 17.19 -10.41 9.34
C GLU A 351 17.13 -11.83 9.94
N GLU A 352 15.99 -12.24 10.49
CA GLU A 352 15.75 -13.61 10.93
C GLU A 352 15.70 -14.61 9.77
N GLU A 353 14.99 -14.29 8.69
CA GLU A 353 14.93 -15.12 7.47
C GLU A 353 16.33 -15.28 6.82
N ASN A 354 17.18 -14.25 6.92
CA ASN A 354 18.58 -14.33 6.48
C ASN A 354 19.44 -15.23 7.37
N GLU A 355 19.21 -15.22 8.68
CA GLU A 355 19.90 -16.14 9.59
C GLU A 355 19.53 -17.59 9.29
N GLU A 356 18.25 -17.87 9.03
CA GLU A 356 17.75 -19.20 8.69
C GLU A 356 18.28 -19.70 7.34
N SER A 357 18.38 -18.84 6.31
CA SER A 357 18.93 -19.22 5.01
C SER A 357 20.44 -19.49 5.06
N LEU A 358 21.19 -18.73 5.87
CA LEU A 358 22.63 -18.87 6.02
C LEU A 358 23.06 -19.99 6.97
N GLN A 359 22.20 -20.51 7.86
CA GLN A 359 22.53 -21.66 8.71
C GLN A 359 22.90 -22.93 7.91
N ALA A 360 22.59 -23.00 6.62
CA ALA A 360 23.01 -24.07 5.71
C ALA A 360 24.49 -23.97 5.27
N GLY A 361 25.17 -22.83 5.45
CA GLY A 361 26.57 -22.59 5.07
C GLY A 361 27.41 -22.13 6.26
N SER A 362 28.39 -22.92 6.68
CA SER A 362 29.09 -22.76 7.95
C SER A 362 29.98 -21.49 8.09
N ASN A 363 30.14 -21.08 9.36
CA ASN A 363 31.26 -20.34 9.99
C ASN A 363 31.34 -18.79 9.99
N SER A 364 30.33 -18.04 9.53
CA SER A 364 30.25 -16.57 9.75
C SER A 364 29.05 -16.14 10.61
N SER A 365 28.74 -16.94 11.62
CA SER A 365 27.47 -16.82 12.34
C SER A 365 27.46 -15.67 13.36
N THR A 366 28.57 -15.41 14.07
CA THR A 366 28.64 -14.41 15.16
C THR A 366 28.40 -12.95 14.75
N ASP A 367 28.81 -12.52 13.56
CA ASP A 367 28.61 -11.13 13.12
C ASP A 367 27.17 -10.85 12.70
N ASN A 368 26.50 -11.81 12.05
CA ASN A 368 25.10 -11.66 11.70
C ASN A 368 24.21 -11.69 12.95
N TYR A 369 24.62 -12.45 13.96
CA TYR A 369 23.97 -12.50 15.26
C TYR A 369 23.96 -11.16 15.99
N ASN A 370 25.05 -10.40 15.88
CA ASN A 370 25.11 -9.08 16.47
C ASN A 370 24.25 -8.08 15.68
N LYS A 371 24.10 -8.24 14.36
CA LYS A 371 23.23 -7.38 13.54
C LYS A 371 21.76 -7.53 13.91
N VAL A 372 21.23 -8.74 14.00
CA VAL A 372 19.81 -8.94 14.39
C VAL A 372 19.54 -8.34 15.77
N ARG A 373 20.49 -8.52 16.70
CA ARG A 373 20.44 -7.92 18.04
C ARG A 373 20.48 -6.42 18.01
N GLU A 374 21.37 -5.84 17.23
CA GLU A 374 21.50 -4.39 17.06
C GLU A 374 20.19 -3.80 16.49
N VAL A 375 19.56 -4.47 15.54
CA VAL A 375 18.24 -4.07 15.01
C VAL A 375 17.20 -4.07 16.12
N TYR A 376 17.10 -5.15 16.91
CA TYR A 376 16.17 -5.21 18.03
C TYR A 376 16.48 -4.19 19.13
N GLU A 377 17.75 -3.97 19.48
CA GLU A 377 18.17 -3.00 20.50
C GLU A 377 17.92 -1.56 20.04
N ARG A 378 18.15 -1.25 18.75
CA ARG A 378 17.79 0.04 18.14
C ARG A 378 16.28 0.25 18.15
N ALA A 379 15.51 -0.77 17.78
CA ALA A 379 14.05 -0.71 17.79
C ALA A 379 13.49 -0.50 19.21
N ILE A 380 14.12 -1.12 20.21
CA ILE A 380 13.78 -0.95 21.64
C ILE A 380 14.08 0.46 22.13
N GLY A 381 15.17 1.08 21.67
CA GLY A 381 15.56 2.45 22.03
C GLY A 381 14.51 3.51 21.67
N ASN A 382 13.67 3.23 20.68
CA ASN A 382 12.60 4.12 20.23
C ASN A 382 11.33 3.91 21.06
N VAL A 383 11.30 4.52 22.25
CA VAL A 383 10.10 4.50 23.11
C VAL A 383 8.97 5.33 22.46
N PRO A 384 7.74 4.78 22.32
CA PRO A 384 6.61 5.50 21.74
C PRO A 384 6.34 6.84 22.46
N PRO A 385 6.20 7.97 21.73
CA PRO A 385 6.02 9.29 22.34
C PRO A 385 4.58 9.55 22.84
N SER A 386 3.56 8.88 22.30
CA SER A 386 2.17 9.04 22.75
C SER A 386 1.81 8.01 23.82
N MET A 387 1.47 8.50 25.01
CA MET A 387 0.94 7.66 26.11
C MET A 387 -0.53 7.27 25.90
N GLU A 388 -1.19 7.76 24.85
CA GLU A 388 -2.64 7.64 24.64
C GLU A 388 -3.00 6.56 23.60
N ASP A 389 -2.12 6.29 22.64
CA ASP A 389 -2.40 5.33 21.57
C ASP A 389 -2.10 3.90 22.02
N LYS A 390 -3.15 3.19 22.42
CA LYS A 390 -3.12 1.76 22.75
C LYS A 390 -2.50 0.89 21.64
N GLN A 391 -2.52 1.34 20.39
CA GLN A 391 -2.00 0.60 19.23
C GLN A 391 -0.46 0.59 19.18
N HIS A 392 0.18 1.74 19.36
CA HIS A 392 1.65 1.84 19.37
C HIS A 392 2.27 1.05 20.53
N TRP A 393 1.69 1.16 21.73
CA TRP A 393 2.14 0.37 22.88
C TRP A 393 1.92 -1.13 22.71
N ARG A 394 0.81 -1.55 22.07
CA ARG A 394 0.60 -2.96 21.71
C ARG A 394 1.70 -3.45 20.78
N ARG A 395 1.98 -2.72 19.69
CA ARG A 395 3.01 -3.07 18.71
C ARG A 395 4.40 -3.10 19.34
N TYR A 396 4.75 -2.09 20.13
CA TYR A 396 6.00 -2.05 20.88
C TYR A 396 6.16 -3.25 21.82
N ILE A 397 5.10 -3.64 22.52
CA ILE A 397 5.11 -4.84 23.37
C ILE A 397 5.26 -6.12 22.56
N TYR A 398 4.64 -6.21 21.40
CA TYR A 398 4.85 -7.35 20.51
C TYR A 398 6.30 -7.41 20.06
N LEU A 399 6.95 -6.29 19.76
CA LEU A 399 8.39 -6.24 19.43
C LEU A 399 9.25 -6.84 20.54
N TRP A 400 8.97 -6.50 21.81
CA TRP A 400 9.63 -7.13 22.97
C TRP A 400 9.38 -8.64 23.05
N ILE A 401 8.15 -9.09 22.79
CA ILE A 401 7.82 -10.52 22.79
C ILE A 401 8.54 -11.25 21.65
N TYR A 402 8.61 -10.66 20.45
CA TYR A 402 9.33 -11.21 19.31
C TYR A 402 10.84 -11.30 19.60
N TYR A 403 11.44 -10.25 20.16
CA TYR A 403 12.85 -10.29 20.54
C TYR A 403 13.15 -11.37 21.59
N ALA A 404 12.29 -11.51 22.60
CA ALA A 404 12.45 -12.54 23.61
C ALA A 404 12.19 -13.96 23.05
N LEU A 405 11.27 -14.11 22.09
CA LEU A 405 10.98 -15.37 21.42
C LEU A 405 12.10 -15.77 20.47
N TYR A 406 12.73 -14.82 19.78
CA TYR A 406 13.92 -15.01 18.95
C TYR A 406 15.09 -15.57 19.78
N GLU A 407 15.44 -14.90 20.89
CA GLU A 407 16.51 -15.37 21.78
C GLU A 407 16.17 -16.74 22.41
N GLU A 408 14.88 -17.03 22.61
CA GLU A 408 14.44 -18.30 23.18
C GLU A 408 14.41 -19.47 22.19
N LEU A 409 13.80 -19.32 21.02
CA LEU A 409 13.60 -20.40 20.06
C LEU A 409 14.82 -20.63 19.19
N GLN A 410 15.37 -19.56 18.59
CA GLN A 410 16.49 -19.65 17.66
C GLN A 410 17.82 -19.76 18.41
N ARG A 411 18.02 -18.98 19.49
CA ARG A 411 19.29 -18.98 20.25
C ARG A 411 19.33 -19.87 21.48
N ARG A 412 18.17 -20.25 22.02
CA ARG A 412 18.05 -21.05 23.25
C ARG A 412 18.75 -20.39 24.47
N ASP A 413 18.99 -19.08 24.44
CA ASP A 413 19.55 -18.34 25.58
C ASP A 413 18.43 -17.86 26.51
N LEU A 414 18.13 -18.72 27.48
CA LEU A 414 17.08 -18.48 28.46
C LEU A 414 17.41 -17.35 29.45
N TYR A 415 18.69 -17.01 29.64
CA TYR A 415 19.11 -16.00 30.62
C TYR A 415 18.90 -14.58 30.06
N ARG A 416 19.30 -14.35 28.80
CA ARG A 416 19.09 -13.06 28.14
C ARG A 416 17.61 -12.78 27.92
N ALA A 417 16.84 -13.77 27.48
CA ALA A 417 15.38 -13.65 27.36
C ALA A 417 14.72 -13.19 28.68
N SER A 418 15.22 -13.64 29.83
CA SER A 418 14.71 -13.19 31.14
C SER A 418 15.00 -11.72 31.38
N LYS A 419 16.23 -11.27 31.12
CA LYS A 419 16.60 -9.85 31.26
C LYS A 419 15.77 -8.95 30.35
N ILE A 420 15.46 -9.41 29.14
CA ILE A 420 14.62 -8.71 28.17
C ILE A 420 13.20 -8.55 28.72
N TYR A 421 12.63 -9.59 29.32
CA TYR A 421 11.32 -9.49 29.97
C TYR A 421 11.36 -8.61 31.22
N ASP A 422 12.41 -8.67 32.03
CA ASP A 422 12.58 -7.81 33.20
C ASP A 422 12.67 -6.33 32.79
N SER A 423 13.47 -6.01 31.77
CA SER A 423 13.57 -4.63 31.25
C SER A 423 12.27 -4.15 30.63
N CYS A 424 11.54 -5.03 29.93
CA CYS A 424 10.21 -4.72 29.40
C CYS A 424 9.21 -4.41 30.52
N ILE A 425 9.23 -5.18 31.61
CA ILE A 425 8.35 -4.98 32.76
C ILE A 425 8.65 -3.65 33.46
N ASP A 426 9.91 -3.28 33.63
CA ASP A 426 10.27 -2.02 34.28
C ASP A 426 9.91 -0.78 33.44
N LEU A 427 9.89 -0.92 32.10
CA LEU A 427 9.59 0.17 31.17
C LEU A 427 8.08 0.46 31.04
N ILE A 428 7.22 -0.53 31.30
CA ILE A 428 5.78 -0.40 31.13
C ILE A 428 5.12 0.27 32.34
N PRO A 429 4.34 1.36 32.14
CA PRO A 429 3.51 1.93 33.21
C PRO A 429 2.27 1.06 33.49
N HIS A 430 2.38 0.14 34.47
CA HIS A 430 1.32 -0.83 34.81
C HIS A 430 0.03 -0.23 35.38
N ALA A 431 0.09 1.01 35.90
CA ALA A 431 -1.06 1.69 36.50
C ALA A 431 -2.10 2.16 35.47
N LYS A 432 -1.67 2.41 34.23
CA LYS A 432 -2.54 2.84 33.12
C LYS A 432 -2.79 1.72 32.10
N PHE A 433 -1.80 0.85 31.91
CA PHE A 433 -1.86 -0.24 30.93
C PHE A 433 -1.50 -1.58 31.54
N SER A 434 -2.43 -2.53 31.47
CA SER A 434 -2.26 -3.90 31.95
C SER A 434 -2.13 -4.85 30.76
N PHE A 435 -0.93 -5.37 30.47
CA PHE A 435 -0.74 -6.37 29.41
C PHE A 435 -0.49 -7.75 30.01
N SER A 436 -1.55 -8.56 30.13
CA SER A 436 -1.47 -9.90 30.75
C SER A 436 -0.55 -10.87 29.99
N LYS A 437 -0.40 -10.70 28.67
CA LYS A 437 0.37 -11.61 27.82
C LYS A 437 1.87 -11.63 28.15
N ILE A 438 2.47 -10.48 28.48
CA ILE A 438 3.90 -10.39 28.82
C ILE A 438 4.20 -11.15 30.10
N TRP A 439 3.40 -10.90 31.15
CA TRP A 439 3.54 -11.56 32.45
C TRP A 439 3.42 -13.08 32.33
N ILE A 440 2.47 -13.57 31.52
CA ILE A 440 2.29 -15.00 31.25
C ILE A 440 3.50 -15.58 30.51
N ASN A 441 4.00 -14.90 29.46
CA ASN A 441 5.13 -15.37 28.69
C ASN A 441 6.42 -15.39 29.53
N ALA A 442 6.66 -14.36 30.34
CA ALA A 442 7.78 -14.29 31.26
C ALA A 442 7.70 -15.39 32.34
N ALA A 443 6.51 -15.64 32.91
CA ALA A 443 6.31 -16.76 33.84
C ALA A 443 6.58 -18.12 33.17
N LYS A 444 6.12 -18.32 31.92
CA LYS A 444 6.41 -19.53 31.11
C LYS A 444 7.90 -19.68 30.81
N LEU A 445 8.65 -18.59 30.65
CA LEU A 445 10.11 -18.63 30.52
C LEU A 445 10.76 -19.10 31.83
N HIS A 446 10.36 -18.56 32.99
CA HIS A 446 10.89 -19.01 34.27
C HIS A 446 10.59 -20.49 34.56
N ILE A 447 9.42 -20.97 34.16
CA ILE A 447 9.07 -22.40 34.23
C ILE A 447 10.01 -23.23 33.34
N ARG A 448 10.29 -22.77 32.11
CA ARG A 448 11.26 -23.44 31.22
C ARG A 448 12.69 -23.43 31.78
N ARG A 449 13.06 -22.38 32.52
CA ARG A 449 14.30 -22.30 33.31
C ARG A 449 14.31 -23.16 34.57
N LYS A 450 13.18 -23.80 34.91
CA LYS A 450 12.94 -24.57 36.15
C LYS A 450 12.99 -23.72 37.43
N ASP A 451 12.90 -22.39 37.33
CA ASP A 451 12.85 -21.50 38.49
C ASP A 451 11.40 -21.17 38.87
N LEU A 452 10.81 -22.06 39.68
CA LEU A 452 9.45 -21.93 40.16
C LEU A 452 9.27 -20.77 41.16
N VAL A 453 10.32 -20.41 41.90
CA VAL A 453 10.24 -19.37 42.93
C VAL A 453 10.12 -18.00 42.26
N SER A 454 10.95 -17.74 41.25
CA SER A 454 10.88 -16.49 40.49
C SER A 454 9.60 -16.41 39.68
N ALA A 455 9.13 -17.51 39.08
CA ALA A 455 7.84 -17.56 38.38
C ALA A 455 6.66 -17.17 39.30
N ARG A 456 6.62 -17.71 40.53
CA ARG A 456 5.60 -17.39 41.53
C ARG A 456 5.67 -15.94 41.98
N LYS A 457 6.87 -15.41 42.25
CA LYS A 457 7.06 -13.99 42.60
C LYS A 457 6.61 -13.06 41.47
N LEU A 458 6.92 -13.41 40.23
CA LEU A 458 6.52 -12.65 39.05
C LEU A 458 5.00 -12.61 38.88
N LEU A 459 4.34 -13.77 38.98
CA LEU A 459 2.88 -13.86 38.90
C LEU A 459 2.19 -13.17 40.08
N GLY A 460 2.77 -13.22 41.29
CA GLY A 460 2.30 -12.45 42.44
C GLY A 460 2.41 -10.94 42.23
N LYS A 461 3.55 -10.45 41.70
CA LYS A 461 3.75 -9.05 41.31
C LYS A 461 2.75 -8.63 40.22
N ALA A 462 2.50 -9.52 39.26
CA ALA A 462 1.54 -9.30 38.18
C ALA A 462 0.10 -9.14 38.72
N ILE A 463 -0.30 -9.96 39.69
CA ILE A 463 -1.64 -9.86 40.31
C ILE A 463 -1.82 -8.51 41.01
N GLY A 464 -0.83 -8.08 41.79
CA GLY A 464 -0.89 -6.81 42.52
C GLY A 464 -0.94 -5.57 41.61
N LEU A 465 -0.34 -5.64 40.42
CA LEU A 465 -0.27 -4.50 39.48
C LEU A 465 -1.39 -4.52 38.42
N CYS A 466 -1.74 -5.70 37.90
CA CYS A 466 -2.46 -5.84 36.63
C CYS A 466 -3.87 -6.44 36.80
N GLY A 467 -4.14 -7.16 37.89
CA GLY A 467 -5.49 -7.58 38.32
C GLY A 467 -6.39 -8.28 37.29
N LYS A 468 -5.85 -8.83 36.20
CA LYS A 468 -6.64 -9.40 35.08
C LYS A 468 -6.94 -10.89 35.24
N GLU A 469 -8.16 -11.29 34.87
CA GLU A 469 -8.66 -12.69 34.87
C GLU A 469 -7.66 -13.69 34.30
N ARG A 470 -7.12 -13.41 33.11
CA ARG A 470 -6.19 -14.33 32.43
C ARG A 470 -4.92 -14.65 33.22
N ILE A 471 -4.45 -13.73 34.07
CA ILE A 471 -3.26 -13.97 34.92
C ILE A 471 -3.62 -14.93 36.05
N PHE A 472 -4.80 -14.76 36.66
CA PHE A 472 -5.29 -15.67 37.68
C PHE A 472 -5.50 -17.07 37.12
N GLU A 473 -6.15 -17.21 35.96
CA GLU A 473 -6.37 -18.52 35.34
C GLU A 473 -5.07 -19.27 35.06
N GLU A 474 -4.07 -18.59 34.50
CA GLU A 474 -2.78 -19.22 34.18
C GLU A 474 -1.96 -19.50 35.44
N TYR A 475 -2.06 -18.66 36.48
CA TYR A 475 -1.36 -18.93 37.74
C TYR A 475 -1.98 -20.10 38.50
N ILE A 476 -3.31 -20.20 38.50
CA ILE A 476 -4.02 -21.33 39.08
C ILE A 476 -3.73 -22.61 38.29
N ALA A 477 -3.76 -22.55 36.96
CA ALA A 477 -3.40 -23.70 36.12
C ALA A 477 -1.96 -24.17 36.39
N LEU A 478 -1.03 -23.24 36.64
CA LEU A 478 0.33 -23.57 37.05
C LEU A 478 0.37 -24.28 38.40
N GLU A 479 -0.26 -23.74 39.44
CA GLU A 479 -0.24 -24.35 40.78
C GLU A 479 -0.99 -25.69 40.81
N LEU A 480 -2.04 -25.84 39.98
CA LEU A 480 -2.75 -27.11 39.78
C LEU A 480 -1.85 -28.15 39.11
N ALA A 481 -1.06 -27.76 38.10
CA ALA A 481 -0.07 -28.64 37.49
C ALA A 481 1.06 -29.04 38.46
N LEU A 482 1.32 -28.23 39.50
CA LEU A 482 2.27 -28.54 40.57
C LEU A 482 1.65 -29.33 41.73
N GLY A 483 0.31 -29.44 41.78
CA GLY A 483 -0.42 -30.19 42.81
C GLY A 483 -0.63 -29.45 44.15
N GLU A 484 -0.35 -28.15 44.23
CA GLU A 484 -0.42 -27.36 45.47
C GLU A 484 -1.83 -26.79 45.70
N VAL A 485 -2.75 -27.63 46.19
CA VAL A 485 -4.18 -27.31 46.34
C VAL A 485 -4.42 -26.12 47.28
N ASP A 486 -3.70 -26.04 48.41
CA ASP A 486 -3.90 -24.96 49.39
C ASP A 486 -3.49 -23.59 48.84
N ARG A 487 -2.52 -23.55 47.94
CA ARG A 487 -2.20 -22.32 47.22
C ARG A 487 -3.28 -21.96 46.23
N CYS A 488 -3.78 -22.94 45.47
CA CYS A 488 -4.90 -22.71 44.55
C CYS A 488 -6.09 -22.08 45.30
N ARG A 489 -6.41 -22.54 46.52
CA ARG A 489 -7.41 -21.92 47.40
C ARG A 489 -7.11 -20.46 47.73
N SER A 490 -5.87 -20.17 48.16
CA SER A 490 -5.45 -18.80 48.43
C SER A 490 -5.54 -17.90 47.19
N LEU A 491 -5.29 -18.44 46.00
CA LEU A 491 -5.37 -17.71 44.74
C LEU A 491 -6.80 -17.48 44.31
N TYR A 492 -7.68 -18.48 44.41
CA TYR A 492 -9.10 -18.31 44.12
C TYR A 492 -9.76 -17.33 45.11
N THR A 493 -9.44 -17.40 46.39
CA THR A 493 -9.96 -16.40 47.37
C THR A 493 -9.47 -14.98 47.06
N ASN A 494 -8.20 -14.81 46.66
CA ASN A 494 -7.69 -13.52 46.20
C ASN A 494 -8.30 -13.10 44.86
N TYR A 495 -8.61 -14.04 43.97
CA TYR A 495 -9.25 -13.79 42.70
C TYR A 495 -10.69 -13.28 42.89
N LEU A 496 -11.44 -13.89 43.82
CA LEU A 496 -12.77 -13.47 44.20
C LEU A 496 -12.79 -12.12 44.91
N LYS A 497 -11.77 -11.80 45.72
CA LYS A 497 -11.59 -10.46 46.30
C LYS A 497 -11.33 -9.40 45.24
N ALA A 498 -10.55 -9.73 44.21
CA ALA A 498 -10.24 -8.81 43.12
C ALA A 498 -11.43 -8.59 42.18
N MET A 499 -12.20 -9.63 41.87
CA MET A 499 -13.32 -9.59 40.93
C MET A 499 -14.54 -10.38 41.45
N PRO A 500 -15.38 -9.79 42.33
CA PRO A 500 -16.56 -10.46 42.88
C PRO A 500 -17.63 -10.80 41.83
N HIS A 501 -17.72 -9.98 40.77
CA HIS A 501 -18.77 -10.05 39.75
C HIS A 501 -18.64 -11.23 38.76
N ASN A 502 -17.46 -11.87 38.69
CA ASN A 502 -17.18 -12.86 37.64
C ASN A 502 -17.69 -14.27 38.01
N CYS A 503 -18.80 -14.70 37.40
CA CYS A 503 -19.37 -16.05 37.59
C CYS A 503 -18.42 -17.19 37.20
N ARG A 504 -17.55 -16.99 36.19
CA ARG A 504 -16.62 -18.03 35.71
C ARG A 504 -15.56 -18.36 36.76
N ALA A 505 -15.16 -17.38 37.57
CA ALA A 505 -14.27 -17.56 38.71
C ALA A 505 -14.87 -18.50 39.76
N TRP A 506 -16.13 -18.26 40.12
CA TRP A 506 -16.88 -19.06 41.08
C TRP A 506 -17.05 -20.51 40.61
N SER A 507 -17.44 -20.72 39.35
CA SER A 507 -17.57 -22.08 38.78
C SER A 507 -16.24 -22.83 38.77
N LYS A 508 -15.16 -22.19 38.33
CA LYS A 508 -13.82 -22.82 38.33
C LYS A 508 -13.30 -23.13 39.73
N TYR A 509 -13.64 -22.30 40.72
CA TYR A 509 -13.27 -22.58 42.11
C TYR A 509 -14.04 -23.78 42.66
N ALA A 510 -15.33 -23.88 42.35
CA ALA A 510 -16.13 -25.04 42.71
C ALA A 510 -15.70 -26.33 41.99
N GLU A 511 -15.34 -26.25 40.70
CA GLU A 511 -14.76 -27.38 39.94
C GLU A 511 -13.44 -27.87 40.58
N LEU A 512 -12.60 -26.96 41.08
CA LEU A 512 -11.38 -27.33 41.82
C LEU A 512 -11.74 -28.12 43.09
N GLU A 513 -12.61 -27.60 43.96
CA GLU A 513 -12.94 -28.31 45.21
C GLU A 513 -13.66 -29.64 44.95
N LYS A 514 -14.45 -29.73 43.87
CA LYS A 514 -15.00 -31.00 43.38
C LYS A 514 -13.89 -31.98 43.00
N SER A 515 -12.85 -31.52 42.29
CA SER A 515 -11.71 -32.38 41.94
C SER A 515 -10.90 -32.86 43.15
N VAL A 516 -10.94 -32.11 44.25
CA VAL A 516 -10.29 -32.45 45.53
C VAL A 516 -11.18 -33.38 46.38
N GLY A 517 -12.48 -33.44 46.10
CA GLY A 517 -13.47 -34.28 46.80
C GLY A 517 -14.09 -33.62 48.03
N GLU A 518 -13.91 -32.32 48.23
CA GLU A 518 -14.50 -31.59 49.36
C GLU A 518 -15.87 -30.99 48.99
N SER A 519 -16.90 -31.84 49.03
CA SER A 519 -18.27 -31.46 48.65
C SER A 519 -18.87 -30.36 49.54
N GLU A 520 -18.59 -30.37 50.85
CA GLU A 520 -19.08 -29.34 51.78
C GLU A 520 -18.51 -27.93 51.48
N ARG A 521 -17.22 -27.84 51.13
CA ARG A 521 -16.63 -26.56 50.74
C ARG A 521 -17.13 -26.09 49.39
N CYS A 522 -17.31 -27.01 48.44
CA CYS A 522 -17.92 -26.72 47.14
C CYS A 522 -19.32 -26.08 47.32
N ARG A 523 -20.15 -26.65 48.20
CA ARG A 523 -21.47 -26.09 48.55
C ARG A 523 -21.38 -24.71 49.17
N ALA A 524 -20.47 -24.53 50.12
CA ALA A 524 -20.27 -23.23 50.75
C ALA A 524 -19.87 -22.14 49.74
N ILE A 525 -19.06 -22.50 48.73
CA ILE A 525 -18.67 -21.60 47.64
C ILE A 525 -19.87 -21.24 46.76
N TYR A 526 -20.71 -22.21 46.39
CA TYR A 526 -21.91 -21.95 45.60
C TYR A 526 -22.94 -21.11 46.37
N GLU A 527 -23.16 -21.36 47.66
CA GLU A 527 -24.03 -20.52 48.49
C GLU A 527 -23.48 -19.10 48.66
N LEU A 528 -22.16 -18.94 48.85
CA LEU A 528 -21.51 -17.63 48.86
C LEU A 528 -21.70 -16.89 47.54
N ALA A 529 -21.60 -17.59 46.42
CA ALA A 529 -21.84 -17.01 45.10
C ALA A 529 -23.32 -16.59 44.94
N VAL A 530 -24.28 -17.45 45.29
CA VAL A 530 -25.73 -17.15 45.21
C VAL A 530 -26.17 -16.01 46.12
N ALA A 531 -25.48 -15.82 47.25
CA ALA A 531 -25.73 -14.71 48.17
C ALA A 531 -25.29 -13.35 47.61
N GLN A 532 -24.43 -13.31 46.58
CA GLN A 532 -23.98 -12.03 46.00
C GLN A 532 -25.02 -11.44 45.03
N PRO A 533 -25.40 -10.16 45.21
CA PRO A 533 -26.42 -9.52 44.37
C PRO A 533 -25.91 -9.00 43.02
N ALA A 534 -24.59 -8.91 42.80
CA ALA A 534 -24.00 -8.32 41.61
C ALA A 534 -23.26 -9.37 40.76
N LEU A 535 -24.01 -10.32 40.20
CA LEU A 535 -23.49 -11.34 39.28
C LEU A 535 -23.93 -11.04 37.84
N ASP A 536 -23.00 -11.15 36.89
CA ASP A 536 -23.20 -10.81 35.47
C ASP A 536 -24.17 -11.78 34.76
N MET A 537 -24.05 -13.08 35.06
CA MET A 537 -24.93 -14.14 34.54
C MET A 537 -25.23 -15.16 35.65
N PRO A 538 -26.25 -14.91 36.49
CA PRO A 538 -26.60 -15.81 37.60
C PRO A 538 -27.01 -17.21 37.13
N GLU A 539 -27.67 -17.33 35.99
CA GLU A 539 -28.27 -18.59 35.49
C GLU A 539 -27.25 -19.72 35.28
N MET A 540 -26.04 -19.37 34.82
CA MET A 540 -24.96 -20.35 34.61
C MET A 540 -24.47 -20.94 35.94
N LEU A 541 -24.39 -20.11 36.99
CA LEU A 541 -23.96 -20.55 38.31
C LEU A 541 -25.01 -21.46 38.96
N TRP A 542 -26.29 -21.12 38.81
CA TRP A 542 -27.40 -21.96 39.27
C TRP A 542 -27.42 -23.31 38.59
N LYS A 543 -27.23 -23.35 37.26
CA LYS A 543 -27.13 -24.61 36.53
C LYS A 543 -25.97 -25.46 37.04
N ASN A 544 -24.77 -24.88 37.15
CA ASN A 544 -23.59 -25.61 37.62
C ASN A 544 -23.76 -26.11 39.06
N TYR A 545 -24.45 -25.36 39.92
CA TYR A 545 -24.72 -25.79 41.29
C TYR A 545 -25.73 -26.95 41.34
N ILE A 546 -26.77 -26.88 40.52
CA ILE A 546 -27.77 -27.94 40.39
C ILE A 546 -27.14 -29.21 39.80
N ASP A 547 -26.35 -29.09 38.72
CA ASP A 547 -25.64 -30.21 38.11
C ASP A 547 -24.70 -30.89 39.13
N PHE A 548 -24.04 -30.10 39.99
CA PHE A 548 -23.21 -30.62 41.07
C PHE A 548 -23.99 -31.45 42.10
N GLU A 549 -25.13 -30.99 42.59
CA GLU A 549 -25.94 -31.75 43.55
C GLU A 549 -26.59 -33.00 42.90
N ILE A 550 -26.85 -32.97 41.59
CA ILE A 550 -27.30 -34.14 40.82
C ILE A 550 -26.20 -35.21 40.77
N GLU A 551 -24.95 -34.81 40.53
CA GLU A 551 -23.80 -35.72 40.50
C GLU A 551 -23.49 -36.33 41.87
N GLU A 552 -23.62 -35.55 42.95
CA GLU A 552 -23.48 -36.04 44.33
C GLU A 552 -24.68 -36.87 44.80
N SER A 553 -25.70 -37.07 43.95
CA SER A 553 -26.91 -37.86 44.21
C SER A 553 -27.81 -37.33 45.35
N GLU A 554 -27.69 -36.06 45.73
CA GLU A 554 -28.51 -35.44 46.78
C GLU A 554 -29.75 -34.74 46.18
N GLY A 555 -30.69 -35.55 45.70
CA GLY A 555 -31.87 -35.06 44.97
C GLY A 555 -32.80 -34.11 45.76
N ASP A 556 -32.84 -34.23 47.09
CA ASP A 556 -33.68 -33.37 47.93
C ASP A 556 -33.16 -31.92 48.02
N LYS A 557 -31.83 -31.74 48.05
CA LYS A 557 -31.22 -30.40 48.03
C LYS A 557 -31.31 -29.78 46.64
N ALA A 558 -31.09 -30.56 45.59
CA ALA A 558 -31.31 -30.12 44.22
C ALA A 558 -32.73 -29.58 44.01
N ARG A 559 -33.76 -30.24 44.58
CA ARG A 559 -35.14 -29.75 44.55
C ARG A 559 -35.31 -28.40 45.26
N ALA A 560 -34.76 -28.25 46.46
CA ALA A 560 -34.81 -26.98 47.19
C ALA A 560 -34.13 -25.84 46.39
N LEU A 561 -33.07 -26.16 45.65
CA LEU A 561 -32.41 -25.20 44.75
C LEU A 561 -33.27 -24.84 43.54
N TYR A 562 -33.94 -25.81 42.91
CA TYR A 562 -34.90 -25.54 41.84
C TYR A 562 -36.08 -24.70 42.34
N GLU A 563 -36.62 -24.96 43.52
CA GLU A 563 -37.69 -24.16 44.12
C GLU A 563 -37.23 -22.71 44.38
N ARG A 564 -36.04 -22.53 44.97
CA ARG A 564 -35.42 -21.21 45.19
C ARG A 564 -35.11 -20.48 43.88
N LEU A 565 -34.75 -21.21 42.82
CA LEU A 565 -34.53 -20.66 41.49
C LEU A 565 -35.85 -20.21 40.86
N LEU A 566 -36.91 -21.02 40.97
CA LEU A 566 -38.25 -20.71 40.46
C LEU A 566 -38.91 -19.51 41.16
N GLU A 567 -38.58 -19.27 42.44
CA GLU A 567 -38.97 -18.06 43.16
C GLU A 567 -38.29 -16.79 42.60
N LYS A 568 -37.06 -16.92 42.08
CA LYS A 568 -36.30 -15.81 41.50
C LYS A 568 -36.57 -15.62 40.01
N THR A 569 -36.73 -16.70 39.23
CA THR A 569 -36.91 -16.67 37.77
C THR A 569 -38.03 -17.61 37.33
N GLY A 570 -39.01 -17.06 36.59
CA GLY A 570 -40.16 -17.81 36.08
C GLY A 570 -39.95 -18.44 34.69
N HIS A 571 -38.73 -18.51 34.19
CA HIS A 571 -38.46 -18.91 32.81
C HIS A 571 -38.75 -20.39 32.53
N VAL A 572 -39.33 -20.68 31.37
CA VAL A 572 -39.73 -22.04 30.95
C VAL A 572 -38.60 -23.04 30.87
N LYS A 573 -37.38 -22.59 30.54
CA LYS A 573 -36.21 -23.49 30.51
C LYS A 573 -35.90 -24.09 31.89
N VAL A 574 -36.14 -23.34 32.98
CA VAL A 574 -35.94 -23.81 34.36
C VAL A 574 -36.97 -24.89 34.70
N TRP A 575 -38.23 -24.67 34.32
CA TRP A 575 -39.30 -25.66 34.49
C TRP A 575 -39.03 -26.95 33.71
N ILE A 576 -38.55 -26.85 32.47
CA ILE A 576 -38.17 -28.01 31.66
C ILE A 576 -37.01 -28.76 32.32
N SER A 577 -35.97 -28.06 32.80
CA SER A 577 -34.85 -28.71 33.50
C SER A 577 -35.28 -29.36 34.81
N PHE A 578 -36.21 -28.74 35.56
CA PHE A 578 -36.73 -29.29 36.82
C PHE A 578 -37.53 -30.58 36.58
N ALA A 579 -38.37 -30.58 35.55
CA ALA A 579 -39.16 -31.75 35.19
C ALA A 579 -38.29 -32.89 34.61
N GLN A 580 -37.26 -32.55 33.84
CA GLN A 580 -36.27 -33.53 33.38
C GLN A 580 -35.47 -34.13 34.54
N PHE A 581 -35.11 -33.32 35.55
CA PHE A 581 -34.43 -33.76 36.76
C PHE A 581 -35.29 -34.74 37.59
N GLU A 582 -36.55 -34.40 37.89
CA GLU A 582 -37.45 -35.30 38.63
C GLU A 582 -37.67 -36.64 37.91
N GLY A 583 -37.51 -36.67 36.58
CA GLY A 583 -37.57 -37.88 35.79
C GLY A 583 -36.32 -38.77 35.87
N THR A 584 -35.17 -38.27 36.34
CA THR A 584 -33.94 -39.08 36.48
C THR A 584 -34.01 -40.04 37.68
N GLU A 585 -33.11 -41.03 37.75
CA GLU A 585 -33.07 -42.02 38.85
C GLU A 585 -32.80 -41.40 40.23
N VAL A 586 -32.28 -40.17 40.27
CA VAL A 586 -32.03 -39.37 41.48
C VAL A 586 -33.30 -38.63 41.94
N GLY A 587 -34.31 -38.49 41.07
CA GLY A 587 -35.59 -37.87 41.34
C GLY A 587 -36.65 -38.81 41.92
N LYS A 588 -37.81 -38.28 42.32
CA LYS A 588 -38.91 -39.08 42.91
C LYS A 588 -39.67 -39.93 41.88
N GLY A 589 -39.26 -39.91 40.61
CA GLY A 589 -39.79 -40.74 39.54
C GLY A 589 -40.69 -40.01 38.54
N VAL A 590 -41.21 -40.75 37.56
CA VAL A 590 -41.95 -40.23 36.40
C VAL A 590 -43.21 -39.43 36.79
N ASP A 591 -43.86 -39.80 37.89
CA ASP A 591 -45.08 -39.12 38.34
C ASP A 591 -44.80 -37.74 38.95
N ALA A 592 -43.65 -37.57 39.60
CA ALA A 592 -43.21 -36.26 40.08
C ALA A 592 -42.89 -35.33 38.91
N ALA A 593 -42.19 -35.83 37.88
CA ALA A 593 -41.94 -35.09 36.64
C ALA A 593 -43.24 -34.61 35.98
N ARG A 594 -44.26 -35.48 35.88
CA ARG A 594 -45.60 -35.10 35.36
C ARG A 594 -46.23 -33.97 36.15
N SER A 595 -46.23 -34.07 37.48
CA SER A 595 -46.78 -33.02 38.35
C SER A 595 -46.05 -31.67 38.18
N THR A 596 -44.74 -31.69 37.90
CA THR A 596 -43.99 -30.46 37.63
C THR A 596 -44.30 -29.87 36.26
N PHE A 597 -44.52 -30.70 35.24
CA PHE A 597 -45.01 -30.23 33.92
C PHE A 597 -46.42 -29.63 34.02
N ASP A 598 -47.31 -30.25 34.80
CA ASP A 598 -48.66 -29.73 35.05
C ASP A 598 -48.60 -28.35 35.75
N ARG A 599 -47.81 -28.25 36.84
CA ARG A 599 -47.59 -26.97 37.55
C ARG A 599 -47.00 -25.90 36.65
N ALA A 600 -46.04 -26.26 35.79
CA ALA A 600 -45.44 -25.33 34.83
C ALA A 600 -46.47 -24.87 33.78
N HIS A 601 -47.31 -25.78 33.30
CA HIS A 601 -48.35 -25.49 32.32
C HIS A 601 -49.42 -24.55 32.89
N GLU A 602 -49.86 -24.76 34.14
CA GLU A 602 -50.78 -23.85 34.83
C GLU A 602 -50.18 -22.45 35.01
N ARG A 603 -48.93 -22.37 35.47
CA ARG A 603 -48.24 -21.09 35.66
C ARG A 603 -48.07 -20.31 34.36
N LEU A 604 -47.78 -21.00 33.25
CA LEU A 604 -47.66 -20.37 31.92
C LEU A 604 -49.01 -19.99 31.33
N LYS A 605 -50.07 -20.74 31.65
CA LYS A 605 -51.45 -20.37 31.31
C LYS A 605 -51.85 -19.09 32.02
N GLU A 606 -51.53 -18.94 33.30
CA GLU A 606 -51.74 -17.70 34.06
C GLU A 606 -50.94 -16.52 33.52
N ALA A 607 -49.69 -16.75 33.10
CA ALA A 607 -48.81 -15.72 32.55
C ALA A 607 -49.14 -15.31 31.09
N GLY A 608 -49.99 -16.07 30.38
CA GLY A 608 -50.41 -15.77 29.01
C GLY A 608 -49.32 -15.96 27.94
N LEU A 609 -48.18 -16.57 28.28
CA LEU A 609 -47.03 -16.75 27.38
C LEU A 609 -47.23 -17.98 26.47
N LYS A 610 -47.88 -17.76 25.33
CA LYS A 610 -48.28 -18.83 24.40
C LYS A 610 -47.11 -19.57 23.75
N GLU A 611 -46.07 -18.87 23.33
CA GLU A 611 -44.89 -19.47 22.67
C GLU A 611 -44.08 -20.35 23.63
N GLU A 612 -43.86 -19.84 24.85
CA GLU A 612 -43.16 -20.56 25.90
C GLU A 612 -43.95 -21.79 26.38
N ARG A 613 -45.28 -21.71 26.39
CA ARG A 613 -46.17 -22.86 26.65
C ARG A 613 -46.08 -23.93 25.56
N VAL A 614 -45.90 -23.55 24.29
CA VAL A 614 -45.65 -24.53 23.21
C VAL A 614 -44.35 -25.28 23.44
N LEU A 615 -43.28 -24.55 23.80
CA LEU A 615 -41.97 -25.14 24.10
C LEU A 615 -42.04 -26.11 25.29
N LEU A 616 -42.79 -25.78 26.33
CA LEU A 616 -43.02 -26.69 27.45
C LEU A 616 -43.76 -27.97 27.01
N LEU A 617 -44.82 -27.85 26.20
CA LEU A 617 -45.60 -29.00 25.73
C LEU A 617 -44.80 -29.88 24.77
N ASP A 618 -44.00 -29.28 23.88
CA ASP A 618 -43.09 -30.02 23.00
C ASP A 618 -42.03 -30.78 23.82
N ALA A 619 -41.49 -30.16 24.89
CA ALA A 619 -40.57 -30.82 25.80
C ALA A 619 -41.23 -31.94 26.61
N TRP A 620 -42.46 -31.75 27.08
CA TRP A 620 -43.25 -32.78 27.77
C TRP A 620 -43.55 -33.97 26.84
N ARG A 621 -43.85 -33.69 25.57
CA ARG A 621 -44.03 -34.72 24.54
C ARG A 621 -42.76 -35.54 24.32
N VAL A 622 -41.60 -34.88 24.24
CA VAL A 622 -40.31 -35.57 24.11
C VAL A 622 -40.04 -36.42 25.34
N PHE A 623 -40.34 -35.92 26.54
CA PHE A 623 -40.19 -36.66 27.79
C PHE A 623 -41.09 -37.92 27.82
N GLU A 624 -42.38 -37.80 27.53
CA GLU A 624 -43.31 -38.94 27.49
C GLU A 624 -42.99 -39.93 26.37
N LYS A 625 -42.40 -39.51 25.25
CA LYS A 625 -41.86 -40.43 24.23
C LYS A 625 -40.70 -41.27 24.76
N THR A 626 -39.88 -40.71 25.65
CA THR A 626 -38.70 -41.38 26.19
C THR A 626 -38.98 -42.26 27.41
N LYS A 627 -39.98 -41.90 28.24
CA LYS A 627 -40.23 -42.54 29.54
C LYS A 627 -41.70 -42.97 29.78
N GLY A 628 -42.62 -42.62 28.88
CA GLY A 628 -44.06 -42.66 29.12
C GLY A 628 -44.83 -43.83 28.50
N ASP A 629 -46.12 -43.87 28.83
CA ASP A 629 -47.14 -44.80 28.34
C ASP A 629 -47.90 -44.21 27.14
N ALA A 630 -48.49 -45.07 26.30
CA ALA A 630 -49.27 -44.64 25.13
C ALA A 630 -50.46 -43.71 25.49
N GLN A 631 -51.01 -43.84 26.71
CA GLN A 631 -52.12 -43.02 27.19
C GLN A 631 -51.71 -41.61 27.61
N SER A 632 -50.52 -41.43 28.20
CA SER A 632 -50.02 -40.10 28.57
C SER A 632 -49.57 -39.31 27.35
N LEU A 633 -49.00 -39.99 26.36
CA LEU A 633 -48.63 -39.38 25.08
C LEU A 633 -49.85 -38.86 24.32
N ALA A 634 -50.96 -39.60 24.33
CA ALA A 634 -52.23 -39.15 23.74
C ALA A 634 -52.82 -37.92 24.46
N LYS A 635 -52.64 -37.80 25.78
CA LYS A 635 -53.06 -36.62 26.55
C LYS A 635 -52.20 -35.40 26.25
N VAL A 636 -50.90 -35.55 26.05
CA VAL A 636 -50.02 -34.42 25.68
C VAL A 636 -50.27 -34.01 24.22
N ASP A 637 -50.49 -34.97 23.32
CA ASP A 637 -50.80 -34.69 21.91
C ASP A 637 -52.14 -33.94 21.75
N SER A 638 -53.12 -34.16 22.64
CA SER A 638 -54.38 -33.40 22.62
C SER A 638 -54.25 -31.97 23.15
N MET A 639 -53.21 -31.67 23.92
CA MET A 639 -52.93 -30.32 24.45
C MET A 639 -52.13 -29.43 23.47
N LEU A 640 -51.57 -30.00 22.39
CA LEU A 640 -50.74 -29.27 21.43
C LEU A 640 -51.55 -28.20 20.67
N PRO A 641 -50.98 -26.98 20.51
CA PRO A 641 -51.66 -25.91 19.82
C PRO A 641 -51.63 -26.06 18.29
N ARG A 642 -52.67 -25.55 17.64
CA ARG A 642 -52.68 -25.37 16.18
C ARG A 642 -51.95 -24.09 15.81
N ARG A 643 -50.99 -24.20 14.87
CA ARG A 643 -50.23 -23.06 14.33
C ARG A 643 -51.06 -22.35 13.27
N VAL A 644 -51.53 -21.14 13.55
CA VAL A 644 -52.30 -20.32 12.60
C VAL A 644 -51.43 -19.17 12.10
N LYS A 645 -51.30 -19.04 10.78
CA LYS A 645 -50.62 -17.88 10.17
C LYS A 645 -51.50 -16.65 10.31
N ARG A 646 -50.99 -15.60 10.93
CA ARG A 646 -51.63 -14.29 11.01
C ARG A 646 -50.69 -13.23 10.46
N LYS A 647 -51.25 -12.16 9.90
CA LYS A 647 -50.49 -11.01 9.41
C LYS A 647 -50.69 -9.86 10.38
N ARG A 648 -49.61 -9.33 10.94
CA ARG A 648 -49.63 -8.11 11.76
C ARG A 648 -48.92 -6.99 11.00
N MET A 649 -49.42 -5.77 11.19
CA MET A 649 -48.78 -4.56 10.67
C MET A 649 -47.58 -4.23 11.56
N ARG A 650 -46.36 -4.17 11.01
CA ARG A 650 -45.18 -3.74 11.76
C ARG A 650 -45.06 -2.22 11.73
N THR A 651 -44.90 -1.64 12.92
CA THR A 651 -44.55 -0.23 13.13
C THR A 651 -43.13 -0.17 13.68
N ASP A 652 -42.33 0.81 13.25
CA ASP A 652 -41.03 1.10 13.88
C ASP A 652 -41.21 1.80 15.24
N GLU A 653 -40.12 1.95 16.00
CA GLU A 653 -40.09 2.71 17.27
C GLU A 653 -40.55 4.18 17.10
N ASP A 654 -40.56 4.71 15.88
CA ASP A 654 -41.09 6.03 15.49
C ASP A 654 -42.48 5.99 14.82
N GLY A 655 -43.19 4.85 14.84
CA GLY A 655 -44.59 4.74 14.39
C GLY A 655 -44.83 4.78 12.88
N ALA A 656 -43.79 4.67 12.04
CA ALA A 656 -43.94 4.55 10.59
C ALA A 656 -44.21 3.10 10.15
N GLU A 657 -45.09 2.93 9.16
CA GLU A 657 -45.64 1.65 8.69
C GLU A 657 -44.68 0.91 7.74
N LEU A 658 -44.13 -0.22 8.17
CA LEU A 658 -43.13 -1.01 7.40
C LEU A 658 -43.67 -2.30 6.78
N GLY A 659 -44.99 -2.41 6.67
CA GLY A 659 -45.65 -3.51 5.97
C GLY A 659 -46.08 -4.67 6.87
N TRP A 660 -46.62 -5.71 6.22
CA TRP A 660 -47.23 -6.87 6.87
C TRP A 660 -46.17 -7.92 7.21
N GLU A 661 -45.95 -8.18 8.50
CA GLU A 661 -45.18 -9.34 8.95
C GLU A 661 -46.11 -10.53 9.18
N GLU A 662 -45.78 -11.66 8.54
CA GLU A 662 -46.41 -12.94 8.83
C GLU A 662 -45.85 -13.46 10.16
N TYR A 663 -46.70 -13.59 11.19
CA TYR A 663 -46.34 -14.21 12.46
C TYR A 663 -47.25 -15.42 12.73
N PHE A 664 -46.73 -16.39 13.47
CA PHE A 664 -47.50 -17.56 13.86
C PHE A 664 -48.17 -17.29 15.21
N ASP A 665 -49.50 -17.40 15.26
CA ASP A 665 -50.27 -17.37 16.51
C ASP A 665 -50.67 -18.80 16.86
N TYR A 666 -50.42 -19.19 18.11
CA TYR A 666 -50.64 -20.54 18.61
C TYR A 666 -51.99 -20.59 19.34
N HIS A 667 -52.93 -21.38 18.82
CA HIS A 667 -54.23 -21.61 19.45
C HIS A 667 -54.24 -22.95 20.19
N PHE A 668 -54.33 -22.91 21.51
CA PHE A 668 -54.47 -24.09 22.35
C PHE A 668 -55.94 -24.55 22.36
N PRO A 669 -56.23 -25.84 22.11
CA PRO A 669 -57.60 -26.36 22.13
C PRO A 669 -58.38 -26.10 23.42
N ASN A 670 -57.70 -25.93 24.56
CA ASN A 670 -58.32 -25.70 25.87
C ASN A 670 -58.58 -24.21 26.20
N ASP A 671 -58.23 -23.26 25.33
CA ASP A 671 -58.48 -21.82 25.53
C ASP A 671 -59.64 -21.30 24.64
N GLU A 672 -60.45 -22.20 24.06
CA GLU A 672 -61.53 -21.94 23.08
C GLU A 672 -62.81 -21.24 23.64
N ASP A 673 -62.76 -20.51 24.76
CA ASP A 673 -63.97 -19.91 25.33
C ASP A 673 -64.25 -18.45 24.91
N ALA A 674 -63.37 -17.78 24.16
CA ALA A 674 -63.56 -16.36 23.82
C ALA A 674 -64.04 -16.06 22.37
N ASN A 675 -63.89 -16.98 21.40
CA ASN A 675 -64.15 -16.70 19.98
C ASN A 675 -65.11 -17.69 19.28
N ALA A 676 -65.67 -18.66 19.99
CA ALA A 676 -66.57 -19.68 19.42
C ALA A 676 -67.94 -19.13 18.94
N GLY A 677 -68.34 -17.91 19.35
CA GLY A 677 -69.62 -17.32 18.95
C GLY A 677 -69.74 -16.99 17.45
N ASN A 678 -68.64 -16.58 16.82
CA ASN A 678 -68.66 -16.11 15.42
C ASN A 678 -68.55 -17.23 14.39
N LEU A 679 -67.98 -18.38 14.76
CA LEU A 679 -67.80 -19.54 13.88
C LEU A 679 -69.11 -20.34 13.67
N LYS A 680 -69.98 -20.44 14.70
CA LYS A 680 -71.29 -21.11 14.58
C LYS A 680 -72.25 -20.39 13.63
N ILE A 681 -72.20 -19.06 13.59
CA ILE A 681 -73.03 -18.25 12.67
C ILE A 681 -72.60 -18.49 11.21
N LEU A 682 -71.29 -18.63 10.98
CA LEU A 682 -70.72 -18.85 9.65
C LEU A 682 -70.97 -20.28 9.14
N GLU A 683 -70.93 -21.29 10.02
CA GLU A 683 -71.37 -22.66 9.70
C GLU A 683 -72.87 -22.74 9.39
N MET A 684 -73.72 -22.01 10.13
CA MET A 684 -75.16 -21.96 9.83
C MET A 684 -75.44 -21.25 8.50
N ALA A 685 -74.69 -20.20 8.15
CA ALA A 685 -74.79 -19.53 6.86
C ALA A 685 -74.34 -20.45 5.69
N ALA A 686 -73.30 -21.26 5.89
CA ALA A 686 -72.85 -22.22 4.89
C ALA A 686 -73.87 -23.34 4.67
N LYS A 687 -74.50 -23.84 5.75
CA LYS A 687 -75.58 -24.84 5.67
C LYS A 687 -76.84 -24.27 5.01
N TRP A 688 -77.18 -22.99 5.28
CA TRP A 688 -78.29 -22.32 4.60
C TRP A 688 -78.03 -22.17 3.10
N LYS A 689 -76.81 -21.80 2.70
CA LYS A 689 -76.44 -21.70 1.28
C LYS A 689 -76.45 -23.06 0.56
N GLN A 690 -76.04 -24.14 1.24
CA GLN A 690 -76.14 -25.50 0.69
C GLN A 690 -77.60 -25.97 0.57
N ALA A 691 -78.47 -25.64 1.53
CA ALA A 691 -79.89 -25.92 1.43
C ALA A 691 -80.55 -25.16 0.27
N GLN A 692 -80.16 -23.89 0.06
CA GLN A 692 -80.68 -23.06 -1.02
C GLN A 692 -80.22 -23.54 -2.42
N GLN A 693 -79.01 -24.09 -2.52
CA GLN A 693 -78.53 -24.73 -3.75
C GLN A 693 -79.21 -26.07 -4.04
N ALA A 694 -79.63 -26.81 -3.00
CA ALA A 694 -80.39 -28.04 -3.13
C ALA A 694 -81.85 -27.78 -3.56
N GLU A 695 -82.48 -26.70 -3.06
CA GLU A 695 -83.82 -26.29 -3.50
C GLU A 695 -83.84 -25.77 -4.94
N SER A 696 -82.79 -25.08 -5.41
CA SER A 696 -82.70 -24.66 -6.82
C SER A 696 -82.49 -25.84 -7.78
N SER A 697 -81.85 -26.91 -7.34
CA SER A 697 -81.68 -28.13 -8.16
C SER A 697 -82.94 -29.00 -8.21
N SER A 698 -83.83 -28.95 -7.20
CA SER A 698 -85.09 -29.70 -7.23
C SER A 698 -86.18 -29.03 -8.05
N SER A 699 -86.13 -27.70 -8.25
CA SER A 699 -87.09 -26.98 -9.12
C SER A 699 -86.80 -27.10 -10.61
N GLU A 700 -85.60 -27.54 -11.02
CA GLU A 700 -85.26 -27.78 -12.43
C GLU A 700 -85.57 -29.22 -12.89
N GLU A 701 -85.86 -30.15 -11.97
CA GLU A 701 -86.22 -31.55 -12.27
C GLU A 701 -87.75 -31.81 -12.32
N GLU A 702 -88.61 -30.88 -11.89
CA GLU A 702 -90.08 -31.05 -11.95
C GLU A 702 -90.75 -30.53 -13.25
N ASP A 703 -90.04 -29.79 -14.11
CA ASP A 703 -90.57 -29.27 -15.39
C ASP A 703 -90.30 -30.20 -16.61
N SER A 704 -89.79 -31.43 -16.41
CA SER A 704 -89.47 -32.35 -17.52
C SER A 704 -90.36 -33.60 -17.69
N ASP A 705 -91.37 -33.82 -16.84
CA ASP A 705 -92.21 -35.04 -16.86
C ASP A 705 -93.73 -34.74 -16.95
N ASP A 706 -94.15 -33.92 -17.93
CA ASP A 706 -95.53 -33.85 -18.44
C ASP A 706 -95.54 -33.97 -19.99
N GLU A 707 -95.42 -35.21 -20.48
CA GLU A 707 -96.14 -35.77 -21.64
C GLU A 707 -96.50 -37.25 -21.39
#